data_AF-A0A831YES3-F1
#
_entry.id   AF-A0A831YES3-F1
#
_cell.length_a   1.000
_cell.length_b   1.000
_cell.length_c   1.000
_cell.angle_alpha   90.00
_cell.angle_beta   90.00
_cell.angle_gamma   90.00
#
_symmetry.space_group_name_H-M   'P 1'
#
loop_
_entity.id
_entity.type
_entity.pdbx_description
1 polymer ?
#
loop_
_entity_poly.entity_id
_entity_poly.type
_entity_poly.pdbx_seq_one_letter_code
_entity_poly.pdbx_strand_id
1 'polypeptide(L)'
;MSLVLKLHKSAGVPVTAGVHQLLVQANRARDLRRWPQAAQAYGEALKSAPDLAHIHIQHGHALKELGDLPAAETAYLRALTLRPTSAEPHLHLGHLHKLRGDSAAAARSYLTAARIDPDYPDVLIELNELAIRGTDMRSEDLISILGLRDQRASADGLWEWFAPQGDAPDTEASDDAERQISTRPTLVFDVSDLISYFRGARLPTGIQRVQLETIASALRSDAYDVRICVFAEHRDEWLEVAPAAFLMLRELSLASGDRDAADWNAAITRLRLMMNLAEPILFPEGAFLINLGTSWWLQNYFLFVRGAKARHRIRYVPFVHDLIPIMAGEHCTKALTQDFISWAIGAVEHADFFLVNSEATKRDLLAMTETLGHTVDPDAIAVVRLDADFRKAGTVPAPRTSLADWGVGNEPFVLFVSTIESRKNHLGAFQAWIALIRRHGIRKVPKLVCVGNRGWLNDAVYGQLDAHEGLRERVVMLSGLSDAELALLYQSCLFTLYPSSYEGWGLPVTESLCHGKVPLTSDAASLPEAGGDFAVTFETGCTPRLIEALETLIFDKVFRTERELKIAEEFRPRAWSDIADQMADHVAEWAGRCPEKNIRFPARLGAYHPIVRNLETRVWPGMRSAEAFRAGGGWWGPDAWGCWSKPQGGRLEIALPVGSGPLRLYLRLYGLPTRASDYEVRVSGADRVMAGVLAAGACKWLPMDVAPAADLILHVSLRGQETENLTNVTDGLDPRIVSVGLGGFFLCAADDLVARATFLEAATLGQVEDLSFNREQIAY
;
A
#
# COMPACT_ATOMS: atom_id res chain seq x y z
N MET A 1 -60.09 -11.76 -44.07
CA MET A 1 -58.93 -10.92 -43.74
C MET A 1 -58.81 -10.87 -42.22
N SER A 2 -57.94 -11.70 -41.64
CA SER A 2 -57.62 -11.64 -40.20
C SER A 2 -56.77 -10.40 -39.95
N LEU A 3 -57.33 -9.37 -39.29
CA LEU A 3 -56.58 -8.21 -38.84
C LEU A 3 -55.65 -8.66 -37.71
N VAL A 4 -54.37 -8.87 -38.03
CA VAL A 4 -53.32 -9.01 -37.01
C VAL A 4 -53.11 -7.63 -36.39
N LEU A 5 -53.72 -7.39 -35.22
CA LEU A 5 -53.43 -6.23 -34.38
C LEU A 5 -51.91 -6.21 -34.10
N LYS A 6 -51.20 -5.19 -34.61
CA LYS A 6 -49.82 -4.93 -34.22
C LYS A 6 -49.82 -4.62 -32.71
N LEU A 7 -49.41 -5.59 -31.90
CA LEU A 7 -49.19 -5.40 -30.48
C LEU A 7 -48.00 -4.45 -30.29
N HIS A 8 -48.28 -3.22 -29.85
CA HIS A 8 -47.24 -2.28 -29.43
C HIS A 8 -46.65 -2.75 -28.10
N LYS A 9 -45.33 -2.58 -27.92
CA LYS A 9 -44.64 -2.97 -26.69
C LYS A 9 -43.82 -1.80 -26.16
N SER A 10 -43.70 -1.71 -24.84
CA SER A 10 -42.77 -0.81 -24.14
C SER A 10 -41.91 -1.64 -23.19
N ALA A 11 -40.59 -1.69 -23.44
CA ALA A 11 -39.66 -2.58 -22.74
C ALA A 11 -40.17 -4.04 -22.66
N GLY A 12 -40.72 -4.56 -23.76
CA GLY A 12 -41.26 -5.93 -23.84
C GLY A 12 -42.71 -6.11 -23.34
N VAL A 13 -43.27 -5.15 -22.58
CA VAL A 13 -44.64 -5.21 -22.05
C VAL A 13 -45.65 -4.73 -23.11
N PRO A 14 -46.71 -5.50 -23.44
CA PRO A 14 -47.76 -5.07 -24.36
C PRO A 14 -48.49 -3.82 -23.87
N VAL A 15 -48.67 -2.84 -24.76
CA VAL A 15 -49.38 -1.58 -24.48
C VAL A 15 -50.33 -1.25 -25.62
N THR A 16 -51.34 -0.41 -25.34
CA THR A 16 -52.24 0.10 -26.38
C THR A 16 -51.51 1.08 -27.30
N ALA A 17 -52.01 1.28 -28.53
CA ALA A 17 -51.44 2.25 -29.46
C ALA A 17 -51.43 3.69 -28.90
N GLY A 18 -52.45 4.06 -28.13
CA GLY A 18 -52.52 5.39 -27.47
C GLY A 18 -51.44 5.57 -26.40
N VAL A 19 -51.23 4.56 -25.55
CA VAL A 19 -50.14 4.59 -24.55
C VAL A 19 -48.79 4.65 -25.26
N HIS A 20 -48.58 3.85 -26.31
CA HIS A 20 -47.33 3.88 -27.07
C HIS A 20 -47.03 5.28 -27.67
N GLN A 21 -48.03 5.98 -28.21
CA GLN A 21 -47.85 7.35 -28.72
C GLN A 21 -47.45 8.34 -27.63
N LEU A 22 -48.10 8.28 -26.46
CA LEU A 22 -47.76 9.13 -25.31
C LEU A 22 -46.31 8.88 -24.84
N LEU A 23 -45.86 7.63 -24.80
CA LEU A 23 -44.49 7.30 -24.42
C LEU A 23 -43.46 7.80 -25.43
N VAL A 24 -43.74 7.72 -26.73
CA VAL A 24 -42.86 8.29 -27.78
C VAL A 24 -42.76 9.81 -27.64
N GLN A 25 -43.89 10.49 -27.40
CA GLN A 25 -43.92 11.93 -27.15
C GLN A 25 -43.13 12.30 -25.89
N ALA A 26 -43.32 11.56 -24.79
CA ALA A 26 -42.64 11.77 -23.53
C ALA A 26 -41.12 11.60 -23.66
N ASN A 27 -40.67 10.51 -24.31
CA ASN A 27 -39.24 10.27 -24.57
C ASN A 27 -38.64 11.39 -25.41
N ARG A 28 -39.32 11.83 -26.48
CA ARG A 28 -38.85 12.96 -27.29
C ARG A 28 -38.75 14.26 -26.49
N ALA A 29 -39.71 14.54 -25.62
CA ALA A 29 -39.67 15.70 -24.75
C ALA A 29 -38.50 15.61 -23.74
N ARG A 30 -38.30 14.45 -23.13
CA ARG A 30 -37.18 14.14 -22.24
C ARG A 30 -35.83 14.37 -22.92
N ASP A 31 -35.65 13.84 -24.14
CA ASP A 31 -34.40 13.96 -24.90
C ASP A 31 -34.10 15.42 -25.29
N LEU A 32 -35.14 16.25 -25.45
CA LEU A 32 -35.04 17.70 -25.66
C LEU A 32 -34.98 18.52 -24.35
N ARG A 33 -34.87 17.86 -23.19
CA ARG A 33 -34.90 18.46 -21.83
C ARG A 33 -36.12 19.34 -21.57
N ARG A 34 -37.24 19.01 -22.23
CA ARG A 34 -38.56 19.65 -22.07
C ARG A 34 -39.31 18.95 -20.94
N TRP A 35 -38.80 19.10 -19.72
CA TRP A 35 -39.26 18.36 -18.54
C TRP A 35 -40.76 18.52 -18.23
N PRO A 36 -41.40 19.70 -18.37
CA PRO A 36 -42.84 19.83 -18.12
C PRO A 36 -43.67 18.95 -19.06
N GLN A 37 -43.33 18.98 -20.36
CA GLN A 37 -44.02 18.18 -21.37
C GLN A 37 -43.74 16.69 -21.21
N ALA A 38 -42.53 16.31 -20.79
CA ALA A 38 -42.17 14.92 -20.53
C ALA A 38 -42.96 14.35 -19.33
N ALA A 39 -42.99 15.08 -18.20
CA ALA A 39 -43.70 14.66 -17.00
C ALA A 39 -45.20 14.50 -17.27
N GLN A 40 -45.83 15.47 -17.97
CA GLN A 40 -47.24 15.38 -18.34
C GLN A 40 -47.53 14.13 -19.19
N ALA A 41 -46.75 13.91 -20.25
CA ALA A 41 -46.99 12.80 -21.17
C ALA A 41 -46.75 11.43 -20.52
N TYR A 42 -45.72 11.29 -19.66
CA TYR A 42 -45.54 10.08 -18.87
C TYR A 42 -46.67 9.86 -17.87
N GLY A 43 -47.12 10.91 -17.17
CA GLY A 43 -48.26 10.84 -16.24
C GLY A 43 -49.57 10.42 -16.93
N GLU A 44 -49.85 10.94 -18.13
CA GLU A 44 -51.01 10.53 -18.94
C GLU A 44 -50.92 9.07 -19.39
N ALA A 45 -49.73 8.61 -19.78
CA ALA A 45 -49.51 7.20 -20.13
C ALA A 45 -49.78 6.28 -18.92
N LEU A 46 -49.29 6.66 -17.74
CA LEU A 46 -49.44 5.89 -16.50
C LEU A 46 -50.89 5.84 -15.98
N LYS A 47 -51.74 6.83 -16.29
CA LYS A 47 -53.19 6.75 -15.99
C LYS A 47 -53.86 5.58 -16.72
N SER A 48 -53.40 5.28 -17.94
CA SER A 48 -53.96 4.21 -18.78
C SER A 48 -53.25 2.87 -18.59
N ALA A 49 -51.99 2.89 -18.14
CA ALA A 49 -51.17 1.71 -17.90
C ALA A 49 -50.34 1.87 -16.61
N PRO A 50 -50.96 1.69 -15.42
CA PRO A 50 -50.34 2.03 -14.13
C PRO A 50 -49.25 1.06 -13.68
N ASP A 51 -49.10 -0.09 -14.33
CA ASP A 51 -48.18 -1.16 -13.91
C ASP A 51 -46.85 -1.14 -14.69
N LEU A 52 -46.60 -0.09 -15.48
CA LEU A 52 -45.36 0.09 -16.23
C LEU A 52 -44.23 0.64 -15.32
N ALA A 53 -43.56 -0.25 -14.60
CA ALA A 53 -42.50 0.12 -13.65
C ALA A 53 -41.40 1.02 -14.24
N HIS A 54 -40.90 0.73 -15.45
CA HIS A 54 -39.87 1.54 -16.10
C HIS A 54 -40.37 2.95 -16.49
N ILE A 55 -41.67 3.13 -16.69
CA ILE A 55 -42.25 4.45 -16.99
C ILE A 55 -42.43 5.27 -15.71
N HIS A 56 -42.73 4.64 -14.56
CA HIS A 56 -42.69 5.33 -13.27
C HIS A 56 -41.31 5.91 -12.97
N ILE A 57 -40.23 5.20 -13.32
CA ILE A 57 -38.85 5.71 -13.21
C ILE A 57 -38.65 6.94 -14.08
N GLN A 58 -39.00 6.86 -15.37
CA GLN A 58 -38.85 7.99 -16.30
C GLN A 58 -39.70 9.20 -15.91
N HIS A 59 -40.91 8.96 -15.39
CA HIS A 59 -41.77 10.01 -14.87
C HIS A 59 -41.14 10.70 -13.65
N GLY A 60 -40.63 9.90 -12.70
CA GLY A 60 -39.91 10.41 -11.54
C GLY A 60 -38.70 11.25 -11.92
N HIS A 61 -37.94 10.83 -12.93
CA HIS A 61 -36.79 11.60 -13.43
C HIS A 61 -37.23 12.96 -13.99
N ALA A 62 -38.27 13.01 -14.82
CA ALA A 62 -38.79 14.27 -15.35
C ALA A 62 -39.29 15.21 -14.24
N LEU A 63 -39.94 14.67 -13.20
CA LEU A 63 -40.40 15.44 -12.04
C LEU A 63 -39.26 15.98 -11.18
N LYS A 64 -38.19 15.18 -10.99
CA LYS A 64 -36.97 15.60 -10.29
C LYS A 64 -36.31 16.80 -10.98
N GLU A 65 -36.16 16.74 -12.30
CA GLU A 65 -35.57 17.84 -13.09
C GLU A 65 -36.46 19.10 -13.13
N LEU A 66 -37.75 18.97 -12.84
CA LEU A 66 -38.67 20.10 -12.63
C LEU A 66 -38.57 20.73 -11.22
N GLY A 67 -37.90 20.06 -10.28
CA GLY A 67 -37.84 20.46 -8.88
C GLY A 67 -38.99 19.92 -8.02
N ASP A 68 -39.92 19.11 -8.57
CA ASP A 68 -40.98 18.46 -7.80
C ASP A 68 -40.48 17.15 -7.18
N LEU A 69 -39.63 17.31 -6.16
CA LEU A 69 -39.00 16.18 -5.46
C LEU A 69 -40.02 15.22 -4.80
N PRO A 70 -41.10 15.68 -4.15
CA PRO A 70 -42.10 14.78 -3.55
C PRO A 70 -42.83 13.91 -4.58
N ALA A 71 -43.21 14.48 -5.73
CA ALA A 71 -43.84 13.70 -6.79
C ALA A 71 -42.87 12.71 -7.43
N ALA A 72 -41.60 13.09 -7.60
CA ALA A 72 -40.56 12.21 -8.11
C ALA A 72 -40.35 10.99 -7.21
N GLU A 73 -40.25 11.20 -5.89
CA GLU A 73 -40.12 10.14 -4.89
C GLU A 73 -41.30 9.15 -4.94
N THR A 74 -42.53 9.67 -5.03
CA THR A 74 -43.74 8.85 -5.14
C THR A 74 -43.68 7.94 -6.38
N ALA A 75 -43.19 8.47 -7.51
CA ALA A 75 -43.04 7.70 -8.74
C ALA A 75 -41.97 6.59 -8.60
N TYR A 76 -40.81 6.88 -8.01
CA TYR A 76 -39.77 5.87 -7.78
C TYR A 76 -40.24 4.76 -6.81
N LEU A 77 -40.92 5.11 -5.71
CA LEU A 77 -41.50 4.13 -4.78
C LEU A 77 -42.56 3.25 -5.45
N ARG A 78 -43.35 3.80 -6.38
CA ARG A 78 -44.28 3.01 -7.18
C ARG A 78 -43.56 2.05 -8.11
N ALA A 79 -42.44 2.46 -8.73
CA ALA A 79 -41.61 1.56 -9.52
C ALA A 79 -41.07 0.39 -8.69
N LEU A 80 -40.62 0.63 -7.46
CA LEU A 80 -40.16 -0.41 -6.52
C LEU A 80 -41.28 -1.37 -6.11
N THR A 81 -42.49 -0.86 -5.90
CA THR A 81 -43.66 -1.70 -5.58
C THR A 81 -43.95 -2.69 -6.72
N LEU A 82 -43.75 -2.26 -7.97
CA LEU A 82 -44.01 -3.07 -9.17
C LEU A 82 -42.85 -4.01 -9.51
N ARG A 83 -41.60 -3.61 -9.24
CA ARG A 83 -40.39 -4.43 -9.41
C ARG A 83 -39.44 -4.25 -8.22
N PRO A 84 -39.59 -5.06 -7.16
CA PRO A 84 -38.76 -4.95 -5.95
C PRO A 84 -37.28 -5.28 -6.17
N THR A 85 -36.97 -6.05 -7.21
CA THR A 85 -35.59 -6.48 -7.56
C THR A 85 -34.93 -5.55 -8.59
N SER A 86 -35.40 -4.31 -8.72
CA SER A 86 -34.84 -3.33 -9.66
C SER A 86 -33.90 -2.36 -8.92
N ALA A 87 -32.65 -2.27 -9.34
CA ALA A 87 -31.67 -1.37 -8.74
C ALA A 87 -31.87 0.10 -9.17
N GLU A 88 -32.41 0.35 -10.37
CA GLU A 88 -32.54 1.68 -10.98
C GLU A 88 -33.39 2.69 -10.17
N PRO A 89 -34.56 2.33 -9.60
CA PRO A 89 -35.28 3.24 -8.71
C PRO A 89 -34.48 3.62 -7.45
N HIS A 90 -33.66 2.72 -6.92
CA HIS A 90 -32.83 2.99 -5.76
C HIS A 90 -31.69 3.97 -6.10
N LEU A 91 -31.06 3.86 -7.27
CA LEU A 91 -30.11 4.87 -7.76
C LEU A 91 -30.74 6.28 -7.78
N HIS A 92 -31.93 6.40 -8.35
CA HIS A 92 -32.60 7.70 -8.46
C HIS A 92 -33.14 8.27 -7.14
N LEU A 93 -33.59 7.40 -6.22
CA LEU A 93 -33.87 7.82 -4.85
C LEU A 93 -32.59 8.36 -4.20
N GLY A 94 -31.44 7.72 -4.42
CA GLY A 94 -30.15 8.20 -3.94
C GLY A 94 -29.82 9.62 -4.40
N HIS A 95 -29.97 9.90 -5.70
CA HIS A 95 -29.80 11.26 -6.25
C HIS A 95 -30.76 12.28 -5.62
N LEU A 96 -32.02 11.88 -5.40
CA LEU A 96 -33.03 12.73 -4.77
C LEU A 96 -32.66 13.09 -3.32
N HIS A 97 -32.16 12.12 -2.54
CA HIS A 97 -31.67 12.35 -1.19
C HIS A 97 -30.42 13.25 -1.15
N LYS A 98 -29.49 13.07 -2.11
CA LYS A 98 -28.30 13.93 -2.28
C LYS A 98 -28.70 15.39 -2.53
N LEU A 99 -29.70 15.63 -3.38
CA LEU A 99 -30.24 16.97 -3.64
C LEU A 99 -30.89 17.62 -2.41
N ARG A 100 -31.41 16.81 -1.48
CA ARG A 100 -31.99 17.28 -0.21
C ARG A 100 -30.95 17.47 0.90
N GLY A 101 -29.68 17.16 0.63
CA GLY A 101 -28.60 17.19 1.64
C GLY A 101 -28.60 16.00 2.60
N ASP A 102 -29.45 14.98 2.38
CA ASP A 102 -29.51 13.77 3.20
C ASP A 102 -28.56 12.71 2.66
N SER A 103 -27.27 12.90 2.94
CA SER A 103 -26.19 12.01 2.48
C SER A 103 -26.36 10.58 3.00
N ALA A 104 -26.91 10.41 4.21
CA ALA A 104 -27.14 9.09 4.80
C ALA A 104 -28.23 8.32 4.05
N ALA A 105 -29.34 8.96 3.70
CA ALA A 105 -30.37 8.33 2.88
C ALA A 105 -29.93 8.10 1.43
N ALA A 106 -29.08 8.97 0.88
CA ALA A 106 -28.48 8.77 -0.43
C ALA A 106 -27.65 7.49 -0.46
N ALA A 107 -26.75 7.33 0.52
CA ALA A 107 -25.92 6.13 0.64
C ALA A 107 -26.75 4.86 0.87
N ARG A 108 -27.85 4.90 1.66
CA ARG A 108 -28.77 3.75 1.81
C ARG A 108 -29.29 3.28 0.45
N SER A 109 -29.69 4.24 -0.37
CA SER A 109 -30.31 3.97 -1.65
C SER A 109 -29.29 3.39 -2.62
N TYR A 110 -28.09 3.97 -2.72
CA TYR A 110 -27.03 3.42 -3.57
C TYR A 110 -26.55 2.05 -3.13
N LEU A 111 -26.37 1.81 -1.82
CA LEU A 111 -25.98 0.50 -1.31
C LEU A 111 -27.06 -0.55 -1.57
N THR A 112 -28.33 -0.19 -1.45
CA THR A 112 -29.43 -1.11 -1.79
C THR A 112 -29.42 -1.43 -3.29
N ALA A 113 -29.15 -0.43 -4.14
CA ALA A 113 -29.00 -0.64 -5.57
C ALA A 113 -27.83 -1.59 -5.88
N ALA A 114 -26.66 -1.40 -5.24
CA ALA A 114 -25.48 -2.25 -5.41
C ALA A 114 -25.70 -3.68 -4.90
N ARG A 115 -26.53 -3.89 -3.88
CA ARG A 115 -26.89 -5.25 -3.43
C ARG A 115 -27.76 -5.98 -4.46
N ILE A 116 -28.62 -5.25 -5.17
CA ILE A 116 -29.52 -5.84 -6.18
C ILE A 116 -28.76 -6.12 -7.47
N ASP A 117 -27.97 -5.16 -7.93
CA ASP A 117 -27.13 -5.25 -9.12
C ASP A 117 -25.72 -4.74 -8.77
N PRO A 118 -24.81 -5.64 -8.36
CA PRO A 118 -23.45 -5.28 -7.98
C PRO A 118 -22.67 -4.62 -9.10
N ASP A 119 -22.98 -4.92 -10.37
CA ASP A 119 -22.27 -4.45 -11.55
C ASP A 119 -22.87 -3.18 -12.16
N TYR A 120 -23.85 -2.55 -11.50
CA TYR A 120 -24.48 -1.32 -11.99
C TYR A 120 -23.48 -0.13 -11.98
N PRO A 121 -23.00 0.35 -13.15
CA PRO A 121 -21.91 1.32 -13.21
C PRO A 121 -22.22 2.66 -12.52
N ASP A 122 -23.42 3.21 -12.72
CA ASP A 122 -23.81 4.50 -12.14
C ASP A 122 -23.86 4.45 -10.61
N VAL A 123 -24.26 3.31 -10.04
CA VAL A 123 -24.29 3.10 -8.58
C VAL A 123 -22.88 3.04 -8.02
N LEU A 124 -21.97 2.33 -8.70
CA LEU A 124 -20.58 2.21 -8.28
C LEU A 124 -19.86 3.56 -8.35
N ILE A 125 -20.15 4.39 -9.35
CA ILE A 125 -19.64 5.77 -9.42
C ILE A 125 -20.07 6.57 -8.20
N GLU A 126 -21.36 6.56 -7.86
CA GLU A 126 -21.89 7.30 -6.71
C GLU A 126 -21.35 6.77 -5.37
N LEU A 127 -21.20 5.45 -5.21
CA LEU A 127 -20.59 4.85 -4.02
C LEU A 127 -19.10 5.18 -3.89
N ASN A 128 -18.37 5.20 -5.01
CA ASN A 128 -16.98 5.62 -5.02
C ASN A 128 -16.83 7.11 -4.68
N GLU A 129 -17.71 7.99 -5.18
CA GLU A 129 -17.73 9.40 -4.79
C GLU A 129 -17.96 9.56 -3.27
N LEU A 130 -18.91 8.79 -2.71
CA LEU A 130 -19.18 8.80 -1.28
C LEU A 130 -17.98 8.30 -0.47
N ALA A 131 -17.29 7.27 -0.95
CA ALA A 131 -16.11 6.70 -0.29
C ALA A 131 -14.87 7.61 -0.39
N ILE A 132 -14.70 8.36 -1.49
CA ILE A 132 -13.54 9.23 -1.74
C ILE A 132 -13.68 10.59 -1.06
N ARG A 133 -14.87 11.21 -1.06
CA ARG A 133 -15.04 12.62 -0.62
C ARG A 133 -14.93 12.84 0.89
N GLY A 134 -14.40 11.87 1.65
CA GLY A 134 -14.27 11.97 3.10
C GLY A 134 -15.59 12.34 3.78
N THR A 135 -16.73 11.95 3.20
CA THR A 135 -18.00 12.16 3.86
C THR A 135 -17.94 11.42 5.18
N ASP A 136 -18.33 12.11 6.27
CA ASP A 136 -18.36 11.68 7.67
C ASP A 136 -19.21 10.41 7.93
N MET A 137 -19.41 9.55 6.94
CA MET A 137 -20.04 8.25 7.12
C MET A 137 -19.06 7.30 7.77
N ARG A 138 -19.12 7.27 9.10
CA ARG A 138 -18.43 6.26 9.91
C ARG A 138 -18.97 4.89 9.52
N SER A 139 -18.19 3.84 9.75
CA SER A 139 -18.65 2.45 9.59
C SER A 139 -19.99 2.23 10.30
N GLU A 140 -20.20 2.87 11.46
CA GLU A 140 -21.45 2.88 12.22
C GLU A 140 -22.63 3.47 11.44
N ASP A 141 -22.40 4.56 10.70
CA ASP A 141 -23.42 5.21 9.90
C ASP A 141 -23.78 4.30 8.72
N LEU A 142 -22.80 3.72 8.05
CA LEU A 142 -22.98 2.72 6.98
C LEU A 142 -23.73 1.45 7.45
N ILE A 143 -23.38 0.91 8.64
CA ILE A 143 -24.05 -0.25 9.25
C ILE A 143 -25.50 0.08 9.57
N SER A 144 -25.75 1.24 10.18
CA SER A 144 -27.10 1.74 10.48
C SER A 144 -27.93 1.90 9.20
N ILE A 145 -27.31 2.47 8.16
CA ILE A 145 -27.84 2.65 6.80
C ILE A 145 -28.26 1.30 6.19
N LEU A 146 -27.41 0.28 6.28
CA LEU A 146 -27.66 -1.05 5.72
C LEU A 146 -28.66 -1.90 6.53
N GLY A 147 -29.14 -1.40 7.68
CA GLY A 147 -29.99 -2.20 8.57
C GLY A 147 -29.26 -3.38 9.22
N LEU A 148 -27.93 -3.33 9.25
CA LEU A 148 -27.03 -4.33 9.82
C LEU A 148 -27.00 -4.28 11.36
N ARG A 149 -28.16 -4.10 12.01
CA ARG A 149 -28.25 -3.71 13.42
C ARG A 149 -27.62 -4.68 14.43
N ASP A 150 -27.23 -5.88 14.01
CA ASP A 150 -26.55 -6.87 14.86
C ASP A 150 -25.42 -7.66 14.17
N GLN A 151 -24.99 -7.27 12.95
CA GLN A 151 -23.94 -8.01 12.23
C GLN A 151 -22.97 -7.06 11.55
N ARG A 152 -21.80 -6.87 12.14
CA ARG A 152 -20.62 -6.67 11.31
C ARG A 152 -20.20 -8.05 10.81
N ALA A 153 -20.27 -8.25 9.50
CA ALA A 153 -19.96 -9.54 8.89
C ALA A 153 -18.45 -9.70 8.71
N SER A 154 -17.98 -10.95 8.61
CA SER A 154 -16.62 -11.25 8.16
C SER A 154 -16.36 -10.61 6.79
N ALA A 155 -15.08 -10.45 6.44
CA ALA A 155 -14.72 -9.96 5.11
C ALA A 155 -15.40 -10.79 4.00
N ASP A 156 -15.51 -12.10 4.18
CA ASP A 156 -16.18 -13.00 3.23
C ASP A 156 -17.67 -12.71 3.10
N GLY A 157 -18.39 -12.57 4.23
CA GLY A 157 -19.82 -12.25 4.19
C GLY A 157 -20.12 -10.87 3.57
N LEU A 158 -19.22 -9.89 3.75
CA LEU A 158 -19.32 -8.61 3.06
C LEU A 158 -18.95 -8.72 1.58
N TRP A 159 -17.96 -9.54 1.24
CA TRP A 159 -17.58 -9.75 -0.16
C TRP A 159 -18.70 -10.43 -0.93
N GLU A 160 -19.34 -11.46 -0.38
CA GLU A 160 -20.52 -12.10 -0.97
C GLU A 160 -21.64 -11.10 -1.30
N TRP A 161 -21.80 -10.05 -0.49
CA TRP A 161 -22.79 -9.00 -0.76
C TRP A 161 -22.47 -8.10 -1.94
N PHE A 162 -21.18 -7.93 -2.24
CA PHE A 162 -20.70 -7.01 -3.27
C PHE A 162 -20.12 -7.73 -4.50
N ALA A 163 -19.90 -9.03 -4.42
CA ALA A 163 -19.32 -9.83 -5.49
C ALA A 163 -20.19 -9.76 -6.77
N PRO A 164 -19.58 -9.79 -7.96
CA PRO A 164 -20.32 -9.88 -9.22
C PRO A 164 -21.28 -11.08 -9.24
N GLN A 165 -22.43 -10.95 -9.92
CA GLN A 165 -23.33 -12.09 -10.12
C GLN A 165 -22.83 -12.94 -11.31
N GLY A 166 -22.00 -13.95 -11.02
CA GLY A 166 -21.43 -14.90 -11.99
C GLY A 166 -20.12 -15.47 -11.49
N ASP A 167 -19.80 -16.71 -11.91
CA ASP A 167 -18.71 -17.57 -11.42
C ASP A 167 -17.53 -16.79 -10.82
N ALA A 168 -17.54 -16.65 -9.49
CA ALA A 168 -16.31 -16.39 -8.77
C ALA A 168 -15.31 -17.50 -9.15
N PRO A 169 -14.01 -17.23 -9.28
CA PRO A 169 -13.04 -18.31 -9.45
C PRO A 169 -13.28 -19.34 -8.36
N ASP A 170 -13.56 -20.59 -8.77
CA ASP A 170 -13.83 -21.72 -7.88
C ASP A 170 -12.76 -21.76 -6.79
N THR A 171 -13.11 -21.21 -5.64
CA THR A 171 -12.43 -21.50 -4.40
C THR A 171 -13.38 -22.48 -3.75
N GLU A 172 -12.96 -23.74 -3.63
CA GLU A 172 -13.63 -24.70 -2.76
C GLU A 172 -13.54 -24.13 -1.34
N ALA A 173 -14.46 -23.24 -1.00
CA ALA A 173 -14.68 -22.81 0.37
C ALA A 173 -15.19 -24.04 1.10
N SER A 174 -14.41 -24.54 2.05
CA SER A 174 -14.91 -25.49 3.02
C SER A 174 -15.89 -24.75 3.94
N ASP A 175 -17.13 -24.59 3.47
CA ASP A 175 -18.28 -24.26 4.29
C ASP A 175 -18.57 -25.45 5.19
N ASP A 176 -17.96 -25.43 6.38
CA ASP A 176 -18.43 -25.99 7.65
C ASP A 176 -17.21 -26.28 8.53
N ALA A 177 -16.81 -25.28 9.31
CA ALA A 177 -16.06 -25.54 10.52
C ALA A 177 -16.63 -24.64 11.63
N GLU A 178 -17.54 -25.20 12.42
CA GLU A 178 -17.56 -24.91 13.85
C GLU A 178 -16.11 -24.76 14.30
N ARG A 179 -15.76 -23.62 14.92
CA ARG A 179 -14.40 -23.25 15.36
C ARG A 179 -13.69 -24.39 16.10
N GLN A 180 -13.15 -25.33 15.35
CA GLN A 180 -12.16 -26.29 15.81
C GLN A 180 -10.85 -25.52 15.84
N ILE A 181 -10.13 -25.62 16.95
CA ILE A 181 -8.80 -25.07 17.08
C ILE A 181 -7.93 -25.82 16.07
N SER A 182 -7.70 -25.22 14.91
CA SER A 182 -6.76 -25.72 13.92
C SER A 182 -5.38 -25.81 14.57
N THR A 183 -4.73 -26.97 14.44
CA THR A 183 -3.35 -27.18 14.92
C THR A 183 -2.33 -26.67 13.90
N ARG A 184 -2.77 -26.15 12.75
CA ARG A 184 -1.90 -25.65 11.68
C ARG A 184 -1.42 -24.23 12.00
N PRO A 185 -0.21 -23.83 11.56
CA PRO A 185 0.21 -22.44 11.66
C PRO A 185 -0.70 -21.55 10.80
N THR A 186 -1.15 -20.43 11.35
CA THR A 186 -1.90 -19.43 10.57
C THR A 186 -0.95 -18.35 10.03
N LEU A 187 -0.95 -18.18 8.70
CA LEU A 187 -0.25 -17.12 7.99
C LEU A 187 -1.24 -15.98 7.71
N VAL A 188 -0.91 -14.77 8.13
CA VAL A 188 -1.71 -13.56 7.86
C VAL A 188 -0.88 -12.61 7.02
N PHE A 189 -1.21 -12.51 5.72
CA PHE A 189 -0.48 -11.66 4.79
C PHE A 189 -0.99 -10.22 4.84
N ASP A 190 -0.08 -9.28 5.08
CA ASP A 190 -0.34 -7.85 5.00
C ASP A 190 -0.16 -7.34 3.57
N VAL A 191 -1.28 -6.89 2.96
CA VAL A 191 -1.36 -6.35 1.59
C VAL A 191 -1.57 -4.83 1.57
N SER A 192 -1.19 -4.12 2.63
CA SER A 192 -1.34 -2.66 2.72
C SER A 192 -0.65 -1.91 1.58
N ASP A 193 0.55 -2.34 1.22
CA ASP A 193 1.30 -1.83 0.07
C ASP A 193 0.52 -2.02 -1.24
N LEU A 194 0.08 -3.26 -1.51
CA LEU A 194 -0.61 -3.62 -2.74
C LEU A 194 -1.92 -2.85 -2.91
N ILE A 195 -2.74 -2.75 -1.86
CA ILE A 195 -4.01 -2.02 -1.91
C ILE A 195 -3.78 -0.52 -2.10
N SER A 196 -2.74 0.04 -1.48
CA SER A 196 -2.35 1.44 -1.69
C SER A 196 -1.87 1.68 -3.12
N TYR A 197 -1.02 0.79 -3.63
CA TYR A 197 -0.51 0.81 -5.00
C TYR A 197 -1.65 0.82 -6.02
N PHE A 198 -2.69 -0.01 -5.82
CA PHE A 198 -3.86 -0.09 -6.68
C PHE A 198 -4.72 1.19 -6.76
N ARG A 199 -4.48 2.18 -5.89
CA ARG A 199 -5.08 3.52 -6.04
C ARG A 199 -4.47 4.30 -7.21
N GLY A 200 -3.17 4.09 -7.47
CA GLY A 200 -2.39 4.84 -8.45
C GLY A 200 -2.05 4.08 -9.73
N ALA A 201 -2.11 2.75 -9.72
CA ALA A 201 -1.72 1.91 -10.86
C ALA A 201 -2.51 0.59 -10.87
N ARG A 202 -2.70 -0.01 -12.06
CA ARG A 202 -3.35 -1.32 -12.22
C ARG A 202 -2.32 -2.45 -12.42
N LEU A 203 -1.32 -2.25 -13.29
CA LEU A 203 -0.31 -3.26 -13.57
C LEU A 203 0.67 -3.41 -12.40
N PRO A 204 0.86 -4.63 -11.86
CA PRO A 204 1.80 -4.83 -10.75
C PRO A 204 3.26 -4.77 -11.21
N THR A 205 4.11 -4.14 -10.40
CA THR A 205 5.59 -4.16 -10.56
C THR A 205 6.22 -5.30 -9.78
N GLY A 206 7.56 -5.34 -9.65
CA GLY A 206 8.29 -6.42 -8.98
C GLY A 206 7.74 -6.80 -7.60
N ILE A 207 7.69 -5.84 -6.65
CA ILE A 207 7.22 -6.12 -5.27
C ILE A 207 5.73 -6.52 -5.23
N GLN A 208 4.89 -5.88 -6.06
CA GLN A 208 3.47 -6.23 -6.12
C GLN A 208 3.24 -7.60 -6.74
N ARG A 209 4.05 -8.01 -7.73
CA ARG A 209 4.01 -9.37 -8.31
C ARG A 209 4.38 -10.42 -7.26
N VAL A 210 5.42 -10.16 -6.46
CA VAL A 210 5.81 -11.06 -5.34
C VAL A 210 4.63 -11.25 -4.39
N GLN A 211 3.96 -10.17 -3.98
CA GLN A 211 2.75 -10.25 -3.14
C GLN A 211 1.65 -11.07 -3.81
N LEU A 212 1.26 -10.71 -5.04
CA LEU A 212 0.15 -11.34 -5.76
C LEU A 212 0.35 -12.84 -5.95
N GLU A 213 1.51 -13.26 -6.45
CA GLU A 213 1.75 -14.65 -6.83
C GLU A 213 2.02 -15.53 -5.60
N THR A 214 2.77 -15.02 -4.61
CA THR A 214 3.06 -15.78 -3.38
C THR A 214 1.78 -16.03 -2.58
N ILE A 215 0.97 -14.99 -2.36
CA ILE A 215 -0.28 -15.11 -1.57
C ILE A 215 -1.29 -15.98 -2.32
N ALA A 216 -1.44 -15.79 -3.65
CA ALA A 216 -2.33 -16.64 -4.43
C ALA A 216 -1.92 -18.11 -4.41
N SER A 217 -0.62 -18.41 -4.32
CA SER A 217 -0.16 -19.79 -4.16
C SER A 217 -0.38 -20.33 -2.76
N ALA A 218 -0.13 -19.53 -1.72
CA ALA A 218 -0.38 -19.92 -0.34
C ALA A 218 -1.87 -20.24 -0.10
N LEU A 219 -2.80 -19.47 -0.70
CA LEU A 219 -4.25 -19.72 -0.62
C LEU A 219 -4.70 -21.07 -1.21
N ARG A 220 -3.90 -21.69 -2.09
CA ARG A 220 -4.21 -23.01 -2.67
C ARG A 220 -3.63 -24.17 -1.86
N SER A 221 -2.86 -23.89 -0.82
CA SER A 221 -2.17 -24.91 -0.03
C SER A 221 -3.02 -25.36 1.15
N ASP A 222 -3.17 -26.67 1.31
CA ASP A 222 -3.82 -27.26 2.50
C ASP A 222 -2.88 -27.36 3.70
N ALA A 223 -1.62 -26.94 3.59
CA ALA A 223 -0.64 -27.08 4.67
C ALA A 223 -0.82 -26.05 5.79
N TYR A 224 -1.44 -24.89 5.49
CA TYR A 224 -1.52 -23.74 6.40
C TYR A 224 -2.89 -23.08 6.31
N ASP A 225 -3.29 -22.41 7.39
CA ASP A 225 -4.45 -21.52 7.35
C ASP A 225 -3.97 -20.15 6.88
N VAL A 226 -4.57 -19.60 5.82
CA VAL A 226 -4.15 -18.31 5.23
C VAL A 226 -5.24 -17.27 5.39
N ARG A 227 -4.87 -16.11 5.91
CA ARG A 227 -5.72 -14.91 5.97
C ARG A 227 -5.00 -13.72 5.34
N ILE A 228 -5.75 -12.73 4.92
CA ILE A 228 -5.22 -11.52 4.29
C ILE A 228 -5.71 -10.32 5.07
N CYS A 229 -4.82 -9.37 5.36
CA CYS A 229 -5.18 -8.16 6.06
C CYS A 229 -4.58 -6.90 5.44
N VAL A 230 -5.13 -5.75 5.80
CA VAL A 230 -4.65 -4.43 5.45
C VAL A 230 -4.69 -3.53 6.67
N PHE A 231 -3.66 -2.72 6.86
CA PHE A 231 -3.67 -1.63 7.82
C PHE A 231 -4.31 -0.40 7.20
N ALA A 232 -5.50 -0.04 7.68
CA ALA A 232 -6.24 1.13 7.20
C ALA A 232 -5.88 2.38 8.02
N GLU A 233 -4.97 3.21 7.51
CA GLU A 233 -4.47 4.43 8.17
C GLU A 233 -5.60 5.38 8.62
N HIS A 234 -6.68 5.50 7.84
CA HIS A 234 -7.80 6.38 8.19
C HIS A 234 -8.63 5.87 9.37
N ARG A 235 -8.60 4.55 9.63
CA ARG A 235 -9.27 3.91 10.77
C ARG A 235 -8.33 3.57 11.91
N ASP A 236 -7.01 3.55 11.66
CA ASP A 236 -6.03 3.06 12.62
C ASP A 236 -6.34 1.60 13.03
N GLU A 237 -6.73 0.77 12.07
CA GLU A 237 -7.22 -0.59 12.31
C GLU A 237 -6.66 -1.58 11.29
N TRP A 238 -6.43 -2.81 11.73
CA TRP A 238 -6.18 -3.95 10.85
C TRP A 238 -7.53 -4.48 10.38
N LEU A 239 -7.73 -4.57 9.07
CA LEU A 239 -8.95 -5.07 8.47
C LEU A 239 -8.65 -6.33 7.69
N GLU A 240 -9.59 -7.27 7.69
CA GLU A 240 -9.48 -8.46 6.86
C GLU A 240 -9.88 -8.16 5.42
N VAL A 241 -9.21 -8.83 4.48
CA VAL A 241 -9.52 -8.81 3.05
C VAL A 241 -9.95 -10.20 2.65
N ALA A 242 -11.14 -10.34 2.06
CA ALA A 242 -11.64 -11.62 1.59
C ALA A 242 -10.69 -12.22 0.54
N PRO A 243 -10.32 -13.51 0.63
CA PRO A 243 -9.48 -14.17 -0.38
C PRO A 243 -10.04 -14.03 -1.80
N ALA A 244 -11.35 -14.15 -1.97
CA ALA A 244 -12.01 -13.98 -3.27
C ALA A 244 -11.84 -12.55 -3.82
N ALA A 245 -11.91 -11.51 -2.97
CA ALA A 245 -11.65 -10.13 -3.38
C ALA A 245 -10.20 -9.93 -3.85
N PHE A 246 -9.25 -10.53 -3.12
CA PHE A 246 -7.83 -10.49 -3.47
C PHE A 246 -7.56 -11.20 -4.81
N LEU A 247 -8.10 -12.41 -5.01
CA LEU A 247 -7.92 -13.18 -6.25
C LEU A 247 -8.54 -12.47 -7.46
N MET A 248 -9.72 -11.86 -7.30
CA MET A 248 -10.34 -11.06 -8.35
C MET A 248 -9.46 -9.87 -8.74
N LEU A 249 -8.92 -9.12 -7.78
CA LEU A 249 -8.01 -8.01 -8.05
C LEU A 249 -6.71 -8.47 -8.73
N ARG A 250 -6.17 -9.63 -8.32
CA ARG A 250 -5.03 -10.25 -8.99
C ARG A 250 -5.34 -10.47 -10.47
N GLU A 251 -6.41 -11.19 -10.79
CA GLU A 251 -6.78 -11.50 -12.17
C GLU A 251 -6.97 -10.24 -13.01
N LEU A 252 -7.74 -9.28 -12.51
CA LEU A 252 -7.98 -8.01 -13.20
C LEU A 252 -6.69 -7.21 -13.40
N SER A 253 -5.78 -7.20 -12.42
CA SER A 253 -4.50 -6.47 -12.51
C SER A 253 -3.57 -7.06 -13.57
N LEU A 254 -3.69 -8.35 -13.86
CA LEU A 254 -2.88 -9.05 -14.85
C LEU A 254 -3.49 -8.99 -16.26
N ALA A 255 -4.80 -8.76 -16.38
CA ALA A 255 -5.52 -8.75 -17.65
C ALA A 255 -5.32 -7.47 -18.48
N SER A 256 -5.18 -6.31 -17.83
CA SER A 256 -5.05 -5.02 -18.50
C SER A 256 -4.36 -4.00 -17.60
N GLY A 257 -3.72 -2.99 -18.21
CA GLY A 257 -3.21 -1.81 -17.51
C GLY A 257 -4.14 -0.60 -17.52
N ASP A 258 -5.31 -0.72 -18.16
CA ASP A 258 -6.31 0.34 -18.20
C ASP A 258 -6.93 0.55 -16.81
N ARG A 259 -6.64 1.72 -16.22
CA ARG A 259 -7.13 2.11 -14.90
C ARG A 259 -8.58 2.59 -14.91
N ASP A 260 -9.10 2.96 -16.07
CA ASP A 260 -10.44 3.50 -16.22
C ASP A 260 -11.45 2.43 -16.63
N ALA A 261 -10.98 1.20 -16.85
CA ALA A 261 -11.81 0.05 -17.17
C ALA A 261 -12.88 -0.16 -16.08
N ALA A 262 -14.11 -0.40 -16.54
CA ALA A 262 -15.28 -0.49 -15.66
C ALA A 262 -15.18 -1.62 -14.64
N ASP A 263 -14.63 -2.77 -15.04
CA ASP A 263 -14.39 -3.95 -14.20
C ASP A 263 -13.45 -3.67 -13.03
N TRP A 264 -12.35 -2.96 -13.30
CA TRP A 264 -11.35 -2.55 -12.32
C TRP A 264 -11.91 -1.54 -11.33
N ASN A 265 -12.55 -0.48 -11.83
CA ASN A 265 -13.17 0.54 -11.00
C ASN A 265 -14.26 -0.06 -10.10
N ALA A 266 -15.03 -1.02 -10.61
CA ALA A 266 -16.01 -1.75 -9.84
C ALA A 266 -15.37 -2.55 -8.71
N ALA A 267 -14.35 -3.37 -9.01
CA ALA A 267 -13.65 -4.20 -8.02
C ALA A 267 -13.00 -3.37 -6.91
N ILE A 268 -12.30 -2.28 -7.26
CA ILE A 268 -11.68 -1.38 -6.29
C ILE A 268 -12.73 -0.66 -5.42
N THR A 269 -13.83 -0.24 -6.01
CA THR A 269 -14.94 0.40 -5.26
C THR A 269 -15.51 -0.56 -4.23
N ARG A 270 -15.78 -1.81 -4.60
CA ARG A 270 -16.28 -2.84 -3.69
C ARG A 270 -15.30 -3.15 -2.56
N LEU A 271 -14.01 -3.32 -2.86
CA LEU A 271 -12.98 -3.51 -1.85
C LEU A 271 -12.98 -2.35 -0.83
N ARG A 272 -13.06 -1.10 -1.30
CA ARG A 272 -13.10 0.08 -0.41
C ARG A 272 -14.34 0.10 0.48
N LEU A 273 -15.50 -0.23 -0.08
CA LEU A 273 -16.75 -0.31 0.69
C LEU A 273 -16.66 -1.41 1.75
N MET A 274 -16.22 -2.61 1.35
CA MET A 274 -15.99 -3.73 2.26
C MET A 274 -15.03 -3.32 3.39
N MET A 275 -13.88 -2.73 3.08
CA MET A 275 -12.93 -2.26 4.10
C MET A 275 -13.52 -1.17 5.02
N ASN A 276 -14.38 -0.29 4.52
CA ASN A 276 -15.04 0.71 5.36
C ASN A 276 -16.12 0.08 6.26
N LEU A 277 -16.68 -1.08 5.90
CA LEU A 277 -17.72 -1.79 6.63
C LEU A 277 -17.18 -2.86 7.58
N ALA A 278 -16.02 -3.42 7.28
CA ALA A 278 -15.45 -4.58 7.97
C ALA A 278 -15.12 -4.30 9.44
N GLU A 279 -15.25 -5.33 10.28
CA GLU A 279 -14.66 -5.34 11.61
C GLU A 279 -13.13 -5.28 11.53
N PRO A 280 -12.49 -4.75 12.58
CA PRO A 280 -11.10 -5.05 12.82
C PRO A 280 -10.88 -6.57 12.85
N ILE A 281 -9.87 -7.04 12.12
CA ILE A 281 -9.50 -8.46 12.12
C ILE A 281 -9.16 -8.91 13.54
N LEU A 282 -9.75 -10.03 13.95
CA LEU A 282 -9.31 -10.76 15.12
C LEU A 282 -8.21 -11.72 14.69
N PHE A 283 -6.96 -11.35 14.94
CA PHE A 283 -5.82 -12.21 14.65
C PHE A 283 -5.95 -13.53 15.43
N PRO A 284 -5.76 -14.69 14.76
CA PRO A 284 -5.63 -15.96 15.46
C PRO A 284 -4.44 -15.89 16.43
N GLU A 285 -4.56 -16.56 17.57
CA GLU A 285 -3.51 -16.53 18.58
C GLU A 285 -2.22 -17.17 18.03
N GLY A 286 -1.09 -16.49 18.16
CA GLY A 286 0.20 -17.00 17.68
C GLY A 286 0.42 -16.93 16.16
N ALA A 287 -0.51 -16.31 15.42
CA ALA A 287 -0.42 -16.19 13.96
C ALA A 287 0.83 -15.41 13.50
N PHE A 288 1.30 -15.70 12.28
CA PHE A 288 2.39 -14.96 11.67
C PHE A 288 1.84 -13.82 10.81
N LEU A 289 2.09 -12.58 11.18
CA LEU A 289 1.82 -11.40 10.35
C LEU A 289 2.98 -11.18 9.39
N ILE A 290 2.77 -11.53 8.12
CA ILE A 290 3.79 -11.51 7.08
C ILE A 290 3.57 -10.30 6.17
N ASN A 291 4.52 -9.36 6.17
CA ASN A 291 4.48 -8.19 5.30
C ASN A 291 5.43 -8.41 4.12
N LEU A 292 4.87 -8.76 2.95
CA LEU A 292 5.64 -8.99 1.72
C LEU A 292 5.86 -7.71 0.90
N GLY A 293 5.09 -6.66 1.18
CA GLY A 293 5.14 -5.37 0.48
C GLY A 293 6.06 -4.34 1.14
N THR A 294 5.79 -3.06 0.91
CA THR A 294 6.46 -1.95 1.59
C THR A 294 5.54 -1.28 2.62
N SER A 295 6.01 -1.15 3.86
CA SER A 295 5.27 -0.47 4.94
C SER A 295 5.95 0.78 5.48
N TRP A 296 7.05 1.23 4.87
CA TRP A 296 7.85 2.33 5.41
C TRP A 296 7.17 3.70 5.38
N TRP A 297 6.18 3.90 4.50
CA TRP A 297 5.39 5.12 4.43
C TRP A 297 4.18 5.13 5.37
N LEU A 298 3.83 3.98 5.98
CA LEU A 298 2.66 3.84 6.85
C LEU A 298 2.94 4.40 8.24
N GLN A 299 2.28 5.51 8.56
CA GLN A 299 2.35 6.10 9.89
C GLN A 299 1.70 5.20 10.94
N ASN A 300 2.23 5.19 12.16
CA ASN A 300 1.75 4.38 13.28
C ASN A 300 1.74 2.85 13.05
N TYR A 301 2.20 2.32 11.91
CA TYR A 301 2.15 0.90 11.59
C TYR A 301 2.66 0.00 12.74
N PHE A 302 3.84 0.32 13.26
CA PHE A 302 4.47 -0.41 14.36
C PHE A 302 3.75 -0.26 15.71
N LEU A 303 3.01 0.82 15.93
CA LEU A 303 2.16 0.98 17.12
C LEU A 303 1.05 -0.08 17.13
N PHE A 304 0.48 -0.36 15.96
CA PHE A 304 -0.56 -1.38 15.79
C PHE A 304 -0.02 -2.80 15.68
N VAL A 305 1.20 -2.99 15.14
CA VAL A 305 1.92 -4.27 15.27
C VAL A 305 2.12 -4.61 16.75
N ARG A 306 2.64 -3.68 17.57
CA ARG A 306 2.78 -3.90 19.03
C ARG A 306 1.44 -4.21 19.70
N GLY A 307 0.38 -3.49 19.31
CA GLY A 307 -0.97 -3.75 19.80
C GLY A 307 -1.49 -5.15 19.46
N ALA A 308 -1.22 -5.63 18.25
CA ALA A 308 -1.59 -6.98 17.83
C ALA A 308 -0.74 -8.06 18.53
N LYS A 309 0.58 -7.84 18.67
CA LYS A 309 1.47 -8.72 19.46
C LYS A 309 0.99 -8.85 20.91
N ALA A 310 0.64 -7.73 21.55
CA ALA A 310 0.18 -7.73 22.94
C ALA A 310 -1.17 -8.43 23.15
N ARG A 311 -2.11 -8.31 22.19
CA ARG A 311 -3.46 -8.87 22.32
C ARG A 311 -3.60 -10.31 21.83
N HIS A 312 -2.88 -10.65 20.76
CA HIS A 312 -3.07 -11.90 20.01
C HIS A 312 -1.78 -12.73 19.91
N ARG A 313 -0.68 -12.27 20.51
CA ARG A 313 0.63 -12.97 20.47
C ARG A 313 1.10 -13.28 19.05
N ILE A 314 0.74 -12.44 18.08
CA ILE A 314 1.21 -12.61 16.71
C ILE A 314 2.74 -12.51 16.63
N ARG A 315 3.31 -13.11 15.59
CA ARG A 315 4.72 -12.99 15.23
C ARG A 315 4.84 -12.14 13.96
N TYR A 316 5.55 -11.02 14.02
CA TYR A 316 5.73 -10.12 12.89
C TYR A 316 6.95 -10.51 12.06
N VAL A 317 6.74 -10.66 10.75
CA VAL A 317 7.75 -11.08 9.77
C VAL A 317 7.74 -10.15 8.56
N PRO A 318 8.59 -9.10 8.53
CA PRO A 318 8.78 -8.30 7.33
C PRO A 318 9.62 -9.04 6.29
N PHE A 319 9.30 -8.81 5.01
CA PHE A 319 10.15 -9.15 3.89
C PHE A 319 10.97 -7.94 3.46
N VAL A 320 12.26 -7.93 3.80
CA VAL A 320 13.19 -6.88 3.39
C VAL A 320 13.69 -7.19 1.98
N HIS A 321 13.25 -6.38 1.02
CA HIS A 321 13.68 -6.51 -0.39
C HIS A 321 15.06 -5.92 -0.63
N ASP A 322 15.39 -4.82 0.04
CA ASP A 322 16.72 -4.21 0.02
C ASP A 322 16.84 -3.20 1.16
N LEU A 323 18.05 -2.68 1.35
CA LEU A 323 18.38 -1.59 2.26
C LEU A 323 19.02 -0.41 1.51
N ILE A 324 18.68 -0.23 0.23
CA ILE A 324 19.29 0.79 -0.64
C ILE A 324 19.23 2.19 -0.01
N PRO A 325 18.11 2.67 0.59
CA PRO A 325 18.07 4.01 1.17
C PRO A 325 19.07 4.25 2.29
N ILE A 326 19.58 3.19 2.94
CA ILE A 326 20.60 3.25 4.00
C ILE A 326 21.99 3.01 3.43
N MET A 327 22.14 1.97 2.59
CA MET A 327 23.45 1.53 2.09
C MET A 327 23.97 2.39 0.93
N ALA A 328 23.07 3.01 0.16
CA ALA A 328 23.39 3.84 -1.01
C ALA A 328 22.42 5.04 -1.11
N GLY A 329 22.29 5.78 0.00
CA GLY A 329 21.35 6.89 0.14
C GLY A 329 21.54 8.03 -0.87
N GLU A 330 22.71 8.15 -1.49
CA GLU A 330 23.00 9.09 -2.58
C GLU A 330 22.15 8.84 -3.84
N HIS A 331 21.58 7.65 -3.98
CA HIS A 331 20.67 7.29 -5.08
C HIS A 331 19.19 7.51 -4.74
N CYS A 332 18.87 7.95 -3.52
CA CYS A 332 17.51 8.10 -3.02
C CYS A 332 17.14 9.57 -2.77
N THR A 333 15.84 9.86 -2.75
CA THR A 333 15.36 11.18 -2.30
C THR A 333 15.44 11.27 -0.78
N LYS A 334 15.69 12.47 -0.26
CA LYS A 334 15.78 12.73 1.18
C LYS A 334 14.56 12.21 1.96
N ALA A 335 13.36 12.50 1.46
CA ALA A 335 12.11 12.09 2.12
C ALA A 335 11.98 10.56 2.21
N LEU A 336 12.29 9.85 1.12
CA LEU A 336 12.27 8.38 1.10
C LEU A 336 13.25 7.80 2.13
N THR A 337 14.48 8.32 2.18
CA THR A 337 15.50 7.85 3.12
C THR A 337 15.07 8.06 4.59
N GLN A 338 14.45 9.20 4.91
CA GLN A 338 13.96 9.49 6.25
C GLN A 338 12.86 8.52 6.70
N ASP A 339 11.88 8.27 5.84
CA ASP A 339 10.79 7.33 6.12
C ASP A 339 11.32 5.90 6.24
N PHE A 340 12.26 5.53 5.35
CA PHE A 340 12.88 4.22 5.38
C PHE A 340 13.71 3.97 6.64
N ILE A 341 14.51 4.93 7.11
CA ILE A 341 15.28 4.78 8.36
C ILE A 341 14.33 4.64 9.56
N SER A 342 13.26 5.45 9.60
CA SER A 342 12.23 5.36 10.64
C SER A 342 11.60 3.97 10.67
N TRP A 343 11.29 3.44 9.49
CA TRP A 343 10.78 2.09 9.35
C TRP A 343 11.79 1.02 9.73
N ALA A 344 13.04 1.15 9.32
CA ALA A 344 14.10 0.18 9.59
C ALA A 344 14.35 0.02 11.09
N ILE A 345 14.35 1.13 11.84
CA ILE A 345 14.40 1.11 13.30
C ILE A 345 13.20 0.31 13.85
N GLY A 346 11.96 0.65 13.43
CA GLY A 346 10.75 -0.04 13.89
C GLY A 346 10.70 -1.53 13.51
N ALA A 347 11.20 -1.89 12.33
CA ALA A 347 11.27 -3.27 11.86
C ALA A 347 12.24 -4.09 12.72
N VAL A 348 13.43 -3.56 12.98
CA VAL A 348 14.43 -4.22 13.85
C VAL A 348 13.95 -4.38 15.29
N GLU A 349 13.24 -3.37 15.81
CA GLU A 349 12.72 -3.41 17.18
C GLU A 349 11.58 -4.43 17.35
N HIS A 350 10.77 -4.68 16.31
CA HIS A 350 9.49 -5.39 16.47
C HIS A 350 9.40 -6.72 15.74
N ALA A 351 10.25 -6.97 14.75
CA ALA A 351 10.26 -8.22 14.01
C ALA A 351 10.75 -9.39 14.87
N ASP A 352 9.98 -10.48 14.82
CA ASP A 352 10.36 -11.75 15.42
C ASP A 352 11.30 -12.52 14.51
N PHE A 353 11.03 -12.47 13.20
CA PHE A 353 11.83 -13.07 12.14
C PHE A 353 11.89 -12.15 10.93
N PHE A 354 12.82 -12.40 10.00
CA PHE A 354 12.96 -11.66 8.76
C PHE A 354 12.97 -12.62 7.56
N LEU A 355 12.25 -12.22 6.52
CA LEU A 355 12.46 -12.74 5.18
C LEU A 355 13.33 -11.74 4.41
N VAL A 356 14.33 -12.22 3.68
CA VAL A 356 15.16 -11.39 2.79
C VAL A 356 15.37 -12.08 1.46
N ASN A 357 15.56 -11.33 0.38
CA ASN A 357 15.54 -11.89 -0.97
C ASN A 357 16.90 -12.38 -1.46
N SER A 358 17.99 -12.05 -0.75
CA SER A 358 19.35 -12.42 -1.10
C SER A 358 20.24 -12.49 0.14
N GLU A 359 21.37 -13.19 0.02
CA GLU A 359 22.42 -13.16 1.04
C GLU A 359 23.05 -11.76 1.14
N ALA A 360 23.09 -10.99 0.05
CA ALA A 360 23.46 -9.59 0.08
C ALA A 360 22.56 -8.78 1.03
N THR A 361 21.25 -8.83 0.84
CA THR A 361 20.29 -8.14 1.73
C THR A 361 20.39 -8.66 3.17
N LYS A 362 20.66 -9.97 3.39
CA LYS A 362 20.91 -10.52 4.73
C LYS A 362 22.12 -9.86 5.40
N ARG A 363 23.24 -9.71 4.69
CA ARG A 363 24.46 -9.06 5.20
C ARG A 363 24.20 -7.59 5.52
N ASP A 364 23.50 -6.87 4.65
CA ASP A 364 23.17 -5.47 4.86
C ASP A 364 22.26 -5.30 6.08
N LEU A 365 21.28 -6.19 6.27
CA LEU A 365 20.39 -6.17 7.44
C LEU A 365 21.17 -6.38 8.73
N LEU A 366 22.08 -7.36 8.75
CA LEU A 366 22.95 -7.61 9.90
C LEU A 366 23.84 -6.39 10.20
N ALA A 367 24.50 -5.82 9.19
CA ALA A 367 25.36 -4.64 9.34
C ALA A 367 24.59 -3.42 9.85
N MET A 368 23.37 -3.19 9.34
CA MET A 368 22.49 -2.14 9.81
C MET A 368 22.06 -2.37 11.25
N THR A 369 21.67 -3.60 11.62
CA THR A 369 21.25 -3.91 13.00
C THR A 369 22.38 -3.72 13.99
N GLU A 370 23.61 -4.13 13.65
CA GLU A 370 24.81 -3.90 14.43
C GLU A 370 25.06 -2.40 14.61
N THR A 371 24.94 -1.62 13.53
CA THR A 371 25.05 -0.16 13.57
C THR A 371 23.99 0.48 14.47
N LEU A 372 22.76 -0.03 14.49
CA LEU A 372 21.73 0.49 15.41
C LEU A 372 21.95 0.03 16.87
N GLY A 373 22.93 -0.83 17.14
CA GLY A 373 23.18 -1.42 18.46
C GLY A 373 22.17 -2.50 18.84
N HIS A 374 21.68 -3.24 17.85
CA HIS A 374 20.82 -4.41 18.01
C HIS A 374 21.57 -5.69 17.62
N THR A 375 21.24 -6.79 18.28
CA THR A 375 21.69 -8.13 17.87
C THR A 375 20.49 -8.88 17.34
N VAL A 376 20.55 -9.26 16.06
CA VAL A 376 19.57 -10.15 15.44
C VAL A 376 20.22 -11.50 15.26
N ASP A 377 19.54 -12.55 15.74
CA ASP A 377 19.95 -13.92 15.51
C ASP A 377 19.95 -14.21 13.99
N PRO A 378 21.10 -14.59 13.39
CA PRO A 378 21.16 -14.94 11.97
C PRO A 378 20.21 -16.07 11.57
N ASP A 379 19.83 -16.95 12.50
CA ASP A 379 18.87 -18.04 12.28
C ASP A 379 17.41 -17.56 12.30
N ALA A 380 17.17 -16.31 12.72
CA ALA A 380 15.88 -15.64 12.60
C ALA A 380 15.73 -14.91 11.25
N ILE A 381 16.72 -15.00 10.35
CA ILE A 381 16.70 -14.39 9.02
C ILE A 381 16.76 -15.49 7.95
N ALA A 382 15.67 -15.69 7.23
CA ALA A 382 15.59 -16.63 6.13
C ALA A 382 15.75 -15.94 4.77
N VAL A 383 16.56 -16.54 3.90
CA VAL A 383 16.81 -16.05 2.53
C VAL A 383 15.88 -16.77 1.56
N VAL A 384 14.96 -16.03 0.97
CA VAL A 384 13.99 -16.49 -0.03
C VAL A 384 14.27 -15.78 -1.35
N ARG A 385 15.06 -16.42 -2.20
CA ARG A 385 15.40 -15.92 -3.54
C ARG A 385 14.14 -15.72 -4.38
N LEU A 386 14.17 -14.81 -5.37
CA LEU A 386 12.99 -14.47 -6.18
C LEU A 386 13.07 -14.94 -7.63
N ASP A 387 13.98 -15.86 -7.97
CA ASP A 387 14.11 -16.49 -9.30
C ASP A 387 12.91 -17.39 -9.65
N ALA A 388 11.78 -16.75 -9.95
CA ALA A 388 10.55 -17.41 -10.38
C ALA A 388 10.50 -17.61 -11.91
N ASP A 389 9.71 -18.57 -12.37
CA ASP A 389 9.42 -18.80 -13.78
C ASP A 389 8.44 -17.73 -14.29
N PHE A 390 8.97 -16.81 -15.10
CA PHE A 390 8.19 -15.73 -15.72
C PHE A 390 7.55 -16.12 -17.06
N ARG A 391 7.71 -17.38 -17.50
CA ARG A 391 7.06 -17.89 -18.72
C ARG A 391 5.59 -18.14 -18.45
N LYS A 392 4.75 -17.11 -18.63
CA LYS A 392 3.30 -17.24 -18.50
C LYS A 392 2.75 -18.20 -19.57
N ALA A 393 2.08 -19.26 -19.14
CA ALA A 393 1.33 -20.14 -20.05
C ALA A 393 0.11 -19.39 -20.62
N GLY A 394 -0.17 -19.56 -21.91
CA GLY A 394 -1.39 -19.03 -22.55
C GLY A 394 -1.36 -17.55 -22.94
N THR A 395 -0.25 -16.83 -22.74
CA THR A 395 -0.10 -15.47 -23.29
C THR A 395 -0.01 -15.53 -24.81
N VAL A 396 -0.83 -14.72 -25.50
CA VAL A 396 -0.73 -14.55 -26.95
C VAL A 396 0.59 -13.85 -27.24
N PRO A 397 1.51 -14.46 -28.01
CA PRO A 397 2.79 -13.83 -28.32
C PRO A 397 2.60 -12.51 -29.08
N ALA A 398 3.37 -11.49 -28.72
CA ALA A 398 3.41 -10.26 -29.50
C ALA A 398 3.96 -10.55 -30.92
N PRO A 399 3.40 -9.94 -31.98
CA PRO A 399 3.85 -10.20 -33.34
C PRO A 399 5.25 -9.64 -33.56
N ARG A 400 6.10 -10.36 -34.31
CA ARG A 400 7.48 -9.90 -34.60
C ARG A 400 7.55 -8.55 -35.30
N THR A 401 6.47 -8.14 -35.97
CA THR A 401 6.35 -6.81 -36.60
C THR A 401 6.46 -5.67 -35.60
N SER A 402 6.09 -5.89 -34.32
CA SER A 402 6.19 -4.88 -33.25
C SER A 402 7.62 -4.35 -33.06
N LEU A 403 8.65 -5.16 -33.36
CA LEU A 403 10.05 -4.72 -33.30
C LEU A 403 10.32 -3.55 -34.27
N ALA A 404 9.69 -3.54 -35.45
CA ALA A 404 9.82 -2.45 -36.40
C ALA A 404 9.12 -1.18 -35.89
N ASP A 405 7.95 -1.33 -35.28
CA ASP A 405 7.17 -0.23 -34.71
C ASP A 405 7.92 0.48 -33.56
N TRP A 406 8.73 -0.27 -32.81
CA TRP A 406 9.59 0.26 -31.75
C TRP A 406 10.92 0.84 -32.24
N GLY A 407 11.17 0.89 -33.55
CA GLY A 407 12.43 1.39 -34.11
C GLY A 407 13.62 0.44 -33.95
N VAL A 408 13.40 -0.80 -33.51
CA VAL A 408 14.44 -1.85 -33.43
C VAL A 408 14.65 -2.48 -34.82
N GLY A 409 13.56 -2.89 -35.47
CA GLY A 409 13.56 -3.56 -36.77
C GLY A 409 14.20 -4.95 -36.72
N ASN A 410 14.95 -5.31 -37.77
CA ASN A 410 15.71 -6.57 -37.85
C ASN A 410 17.17 -6.43 -37.41
N GLU A 411 17.56 -5.30 -36.81
CA GLU A 411 18.93 -5.08 -36.34
C GLU A 411 19.20 -5.86 -35.05
N PRO A 412 20.43 -6.38 -34.86
CA PRO A 412 20.81 -6.98 -33.59
C PRO A 412 20.81 -5.93 -32.46
N PHE A 413 20.35 -6.33 -31.27
CA PHE A 413 20.29 -5.43 -30.13
C PHE A 413 20.63 -6.14 -28.81
N VAL A 414 21.11 -5.34 -27.85
CA VAL A 414 21.26 -5.70 -26.43
C VAL A 414 20.08 -5.10 -25.68
N LEU A 415 19.48 -5.88 -24.79
CA LEU A 415 18.30 -5.46 -24.02
C LEU A 415 18.70 -5.03 -22.60
N PHE A 416 18.18 -3.90 -22.15
CA PHE A 416 18.39 -3.38 -20.81
C PHE A 416 17.04 -3.04 -20.17
N VAL A 417 16.52 -3.94 -19.33
CA VAL A 417 15.22 -3.78 -18.67
C VAL A 417 15.44 -3.25 -17.25
N SER A 418 15.07 -1.99 -17.00
CA SER A 418 15.07 -1.40 -15.66
C SER A 418 14.33 -0.06 -15.62
N THR A 419 13.76 0.31 -14.47
CA THR A 419 13.35 1.71 -14.22
C THR A 419 14.57 2.62 -14.38
N ILE A 420 14.41 3.76 -15.06
CA ILE A 420 15.51 4.68 -15.32
C ILE A 420 15.85 5.46 -14.05
N GLU A 421 16.84 4.97 -13.32
CA GLU A 421 17.30 5.50 -12.03
C GLU A 421 18.83 5.59 -11.98
N SER A 422 19.35 6.50 -11.14
CA SER A 422 20.80 6.74 -10.95
C SER A 422 21.58 5.44 -10.68
N ARG A 423 21.14 4.62 -9.73
CA ARG A 423 21.78 3.35 -9.35
C ARG A 423 21.83 2.29 -10.45
N LYS A 424 20.95 2.36 -11.46
CA LYS A 424 20.94 1.38 -12.57
C LYS A 424 22.06 1.63 -13.58
N ASN A 425 22.72 2.79 -13.47
CA ASN A 425 23.92 3.13 -14.23
C ASN A 425 23.72 3.17 -15.77
N HIS A 426 22.61 3.77 -16.22
CA HIS A 426 22.37 4.05 -17.64
C HIS A 426 23.48 4.90 -18.27
N LEU A 427 24.05 5.83 -17.50
CA LEU A 427 25.19 6.65 -17.95
C LEU A 427 26.42 5.80 -18.25
N GLY A 428 26.75 4.81 -17.42
CA GLY A 428 27.83 3.86 -17.67
C GLY A 428 27.60 3.05 -18.94
N ALA A 429 26.37 2.58 -19.17
CA ALA A 429 26.01 1.90 -20.41
C ALA A 429 26.19 2.80 -21.64
N PHE A 430 25.78 4.06 -21.58
CA PHE A 430 25.92 5.02 -22.68
C PHE A 430 27.39 5.35 -22.96
N GLN A 431 28.21 5.52 -21.93
CA GLN A 431 29.66 5.69 -22.07
C GLN A 431 30.31 4.49 -22.77
N ALA A 432 29.90 3.27 -22.39
CA ALA A 432 30.37 2.05 -23.04
C ALA A 432 29.95 2.00 -24.53
N TRP A 433 28.71 2.36 -24.85
CA TRP A 433 28.23 2.41 -26.25
C TRP A 433 29.00 3.44 -27.08
N ILE A 434 29.26 4.62 -26.54
CA ILE A 434 30.09 5.64 -27.21
C ILE A 434 31.49 5.09 -27.50
N ALA A 435 32.10 4.39 -26.54
CA ALA A 435 33.42 3.78 -26.72
C ALA A 435 33.41 2.67 -27.78
N LEU A 436 32.41 1.79 -27.78
CA LEU A 436 32.24 0.73 -28.78
C LEU A 436 32.07 1.32 -30.19
N ILE A 437 31.26 2.37 -30.35
CA ILE A 437 31.06 3.06 -31.63
C ILE A 437 32.36 3.66 -32.14
N ARG A 438 33.16 4.27 -31.25
CA ARG A 438 34.48 4.83 -31.61
C ARG A 438 35.47 3.75 -32.04
N ARG A 439 35.46 2.58 -31.38
CA ARG A 439 36.41 1.48 -31.66
C ARG A 439 36.06 0.68 -32.92
N HIS A 440 34.78 0.35 -33.09
CA HIS A 440 34.34 -0.63 -34.10
C HIS A 440 33.54 -0.02 -35.25
N GLY A 441 33.11 1.25 -35.10
CA GLY A 441 32.24 1.94 -36.04
C GLY A 441 30.76 1.65 -35.79
N ILE A 442 29.93 2.67 -36.01
CA ILE A 442 28.51 2.68 -35.63
C ILE A 442 27.72 1.47 -36.16
N ARG A 443 27.94 1.08 -37.42
CA ARG A 443 27.19 -0.03 -38.06
C ARG A 443 27.52 -1.42 -37.51
N LYS A 444 28.66 -1.59 -36.84
CA LYS A 444 29.05 -2.89 -36.24
C LYS A 444 28.53 -3.06 -34.81
N VAL A 445 28.14 -1.95 -34.17
CA VAL A 445 27.65 -1.97 -32.79
C VAL A 445 26.13 -2.22 -32.81
N PRO A 446 25.62 -3.21 -32.05
CA PRO A 446 24.19 -3.46 -31.96
C PRO A 446 23.47 -2.29 -31.29
N LYS A 447 22.15 -2.22 -31.51
CA LYS A 447 21.31 -1.27 -30.76
C LYS A 447 21.32 -1.61 -29.27
N LEU A 448 21.14 -0.60 -28.42
CA LEU A 448 20.80 -0.75 -27.01
C LEU A 448 19.31 -0.42 -26.84
N VAL A 449 18.51 -1.40 -26.46
CA VAL A 449 17.08 -1.21 -26.20
C VAL A 449 16.88 -1.13 -24.68
N CYS A 450 16.61 0.06 -24.17
CA CYS A 450 16.31 0.30 -22.77
C CYS A 450 14.79 0.28 -22.56
N VAL A 451 14.30 -0.58 -21.66
CA VAL A 451 12.87 -0.70 -21.35
C VAL A 451 12.63 -0.35 -19.88
N GLY A 452 11.86 0.70 -19.63
CA GLY A 452 11.40 1.03 -18.29
C GLY A 452 10.81 2.42 -18.15
N ASN A 453 10.14 2.64 -17.02
CA ASN A 453 9.55 3.93 -16.69
C ASN A 453 10.63 4.94 -16.26
N ARG A 454 10.31 6.23 -16.37
CA ARG A 454 11.14 7.31 -15.84
C ARG A 454 11.15 7.27 -14.30
N GLY A 455 12.31 6.93 -13.72
CA GLY A 455 12.54 6.97 -12.27
C GLY A 455 13.10 8.31 -11.80
N TRP A 456 13.60 8.36 -10.56
CA TRP A 456 14.15 9.58 -9.96
C TRP A 456 15.54 9.92 -10.50
N LEU A 457 15.91 11.21 -10.50
CA LEU A 457 17.27 11.71 -10.85
C LEU A 457 17.76 11.28 -12.25
N ASN A 458 16.91 11.36 -13.27
CA ASN A 458 17.21 10.83 -14.61
C ASN A 458 17.61 11.90 -15.67
N ASP A 459 17.60 13.19 -15.34
CA ASP A 459 17.81 14.28 -16.31
C ASP A 459 19.14 14.16 -17.07
N ALA A 460 20.19 13.71 -16.37
CA ALA A 460 21.51 13.49 -16.96
C ALA A 460 21.50 12.40 -18.05
N VAL A 461 20.66 11.36 -17.91
CA VAL A 461 20.55 10.24 -18.86
C VAL A 461 20.02 10.77 -20.19
N TYR A 462 18.93 11.53 -20.15
CA TYR A 462 18.34 12.11 -21.36
C TYR A 462 19.22 13.20 -21.96
N GLY A 463 19.84 14.06 -21.13
CA GLY A 463 20.78 15.07 -21.61
C GLY A 463 21.98 14.47 -22.37
N GLN A 464 22.52 13.33 -21.91
CA GLN A 464 23.60 12.65 -22.61
C GLN A 464 23.14 12.02 -23.94
N LEU A 465 21.93 11.46 -23.98
CA LEU A 465 21.35 10.92 -25.19
C LEU A 465 21.16 12.01 -26.25
N ASP A 466 20.62 13.16 -25.87
CA ASP A 466 20.40 14.28 -26.79
C ASP A 466 21.71 14.88 -27.32
N ALA A 467 22.76 14.91 -26.49
CA ALA A 467 24.06 15.47 -26.85
C ALA A 467 24.87 14.65 -27.87
N HIS A 468 24.57 13.36 -28.07
CA HIS A 468 25.39 12.46 -28.91
C HIS A 468 24.60 11.83 -30.07
N GLU A 469 24.85 12.31 -31.30
CA GLU A 469 24.17 11.84 -32.51
C GLU A 469 24.32 10.32 -32.74
N GLY A 470 25.53 9.78 -32.60
CA GLY A 470 25.76 8.33 -32.75
C GLY A 470 25.09 7.49 -31.66
N LEU A 471 24.85 8.06 -30.49
CA LEU A 471 24.11 7.40 -29.41
C LEU A 471 22.60 7.39 -29.71
N ARG A 472 22.05 8.50 -30.24
CA ARG A 472 20.64 8.57 -30.69
C ARG A 472 20.29 7.57 -31.78
N GLU A 473 21.22 7.27 -32.68
CA GLU A 473 21.00 6.24 -33.71
C GLU A 473 20.97 4.82 -33.11
N ARG A 474 21.71 4.59 -32.01
CA ARG A 474 21.92 3.23 -31.47
C ARG A 474 21.12 2.93 -30.21
N VAL A 475 20.58 3.91 -29.50
CA VAL A 475 19.80 3.72 -28.27
C VAL A 475 18.33 3.92 -28.54
N VAL A 476 17.52 2.95 -28.14
CA VAL A 476 16.05 2.99 -28.19
C VAL A 476 15.53 2.96 -26.76
N MET A 477 14.68 3.93 -26.39
CA MET A 477 14.04 4.00 -25.07
C MET A 477 12.56 3.64 -25.21
N LEU A 478 12.12 2.58 -24.53
CA LEU A 478 10.74 2.09 -24.53
C LEU A 478 10.16 2.09 -23.10
N SER A 479 8.85 2.24 -22.99
CA SER A 479 8.12 2.21 -21.71
C SER A 479 6.70 1.70 -21.92
N GLY A 480 6.06 1.20 -20.87
CA GLY A 480 4.65 0.78 -20.92
C GLY A 480 4.39 -0.49 -21.74
N LEU A 481 5.40 -1.35 -21.89
CA LEU A 481 5.24 -2.63 -22.58
C LEU A 481 4.52 -3.66 -21.71
N SER A 482 3.66 -4.46 -22.34
CA SER A 482 3.06 -5.65 -21.74
C SER A 482 4.08 -6.77 -21.55
N ASP A 483 3.75 -7.76 -20.71
CA ASP A 483 4.61 -8.93 -20.50
C ASP A 483 4.87 -9.72 -21.80
N ALA A 484 3.89 -9.77 -22.72
CA ALA A 484 4.04 -10.44 -24.02
C ALA A 484 5.00 -9.70 -24.95
N GLU A 485 4.98 -8.37 -24.93
CA GLU A 485 5.90 -7.52 -25.70
C GLU A 485 7.32 -7.58 -25.11
N LEU A 486 7.43 -7.58 -23.78
CA LEU A 486 8.71 -7.73 -23.10
C LEU A 486 9.34 -9.11 -23.36
N ALA A 487 8.53 -10.18 -23.36
CA ALA A 487 8.97 -11.52 -23.73
C ALA A 487 9.50 -11.58 -25.18
N LEU A 488 8.86 -10.88 -26.12
CA LEU A 488 9.35 -10.77 -27.50
C LEU A 488 10.73 -10.12 -27.57
N LEU A 489 10.98 -9.07 -26.76
CA LEU A 489 12.28 -8.43 -26.68
C LEU A 489 13.35 -9.36 -26.10
N TYR A 490 13.06 -10.07 -25.01
CA TYR A 490 13.99 -11.07 -24.46
C TYR A 490 14.32 -12.16 -25.50
N GLN A 491 13.32 -12.71 -26.18
CA GLN A 491 13.55 -13.74 -27.21
C GLN A 491 14.40 -13.24 -28.39
N SER A 492 14.31 -11.95 -28.71
CA SER A 492 14.90 -11.36 -29.91
C SER A 492 16.26 -10.70 -29.67
N CYS A 493 16.65 -10.43 -28.42
CA CYS A 493 17.92 -9.78 -28.11
C CYS A 493 19.12 -10.73 -28.30
N LEU A 494 20.32 -10.16 -28.41
CA LEU A 494 21.57 -10.92 -28.37
C LEU A 494 21.85 -11.46 -26.97
N PHE A 495 21.76 -10.56 -25.98
CA PHE A 495 21.98 -10.80 -24.56
C PHE A 495 21.41 -9.60 -23.79
N THR A 496 21.41 -9.65 -22.47
CA THR A 496 20.87 -8.56 -21.61
C THR A 496 21.96 -7.88 -20.80
N LEU A 497 21.74 -6.62 -20.41
CA LEU A 497 22.72 -5.80 -19.69
C LEU A 497 22.11 -5.23 -18.41
N TYR A 498 22.83 -5.39 -17.29
CA TYR A 498 22.47 -4.86 -15.97
C TYR A 498 23.72 -4.30 -15.28
N PRO A 499 24.10 -3.04 -15.57
CA PRO A 499 25.33 -2.45 -15.05
C PRO A 499 25.12 -1.78 -13.69
N SER A 500 24.06 -2.17 -12.95
CA SER A 500 23.61 -1.51 -11.72
C SER A 500 24.73 -1.43 -10.69
N SER A 501 24.78 -0.33 -9.94
CA SER A 501 25.65 -0.18 -8.78
C SER A 501 25.08 -0.86 -7.54
N TYR A 502 23.75 -1.04 -7.47
CA TYR A 502 23.07 -1.66 -6.32
C TYR A 502 21.67 -2.19 -6.69
N GLU A 503 21.33 -3.38 -6.19
CA GLU A 503 20.06 -4.07 -6.38
C GLU A 503 19.71 -4.91 -5.15
N GLY A 504 18.40 -5.11 -4.89
CA GLY A 504 17.94 -6.06 -3.88
C GLY A 504 17.89 -7.52 -4.36
N TRP A 505 17.43 -7.72 -5.61
CA TRP A 505 17.48 -9.02 -6.29
C TRP A 505 17.98 -8.89 -7.73
N GLY A 506 17.18 -8.24 -8.58
CA GLY A 506 17.43 -8.16 -10.02
C GLY A 506 16.54 -9.11 -10.82
N LEU A 507 15.21 -9.02 -10.65
CA LEU A 507 14.23 -9.85 -11.39
C LEU A 507 14.48 -9.90 -12.91
N PRO A 508 14.86 -8.80 -13.60
CA PRO A 508 15.20 -8.87 -15.02
C PRO A 508 16.34 -9.85 -15.37
N VAL A 509 17.29 -10.07 -14.46
CA VAL A 509 18.38 -11.04 -14.64
C VAL A 509 17.80 -12.45 -14.75
N THR A 510 16.93 -12.82 -13.81
CA THR A 510 16.28 -14.14 -13.79
C THR A 510 15.28 -14.31 -14.95
N GLU A 511 14.60 -13.24 -15.37
CA GLU A 511 13.76 -13.23 -16.57
C GLU A 511 14.59 -13.49 -17.84
N SER A 512 15.78 -12.89 -17.96
CA SER A 512 16.72 -13.15 -19.06
C SER A 512 17.08 -14.62 -19.15
N LEU A 513 17.40 -15.24 -18.01
CA LEU A 513 17.73 -16.66 -17.93
C LEU A 513 16.55 -17.56 -18.32
N CYS A 514 15.32 -17.21 -17.92
CA CYS A 514 14.11 -17.92 -18.34
C CYS A 514 13.92 -17.95 -19.86
N HIS A 515 14.43 -16.95 -20.57
CA HIS A 515 14.41 -16.86 -22.04
C HIS A 515 15.69 -17.39 -22.71
N GLY A 516 16.59 -18.04 -21.97
CA GLY A 516 17.83 -18.60 -22.50
C GLY A 516 18.87 -17.55 -22.89
N LYS A 517 18.72 -16.30 -22.39
CA LYS A 517 19.60 -15.18 -22.73
C LYS A 517 20.62 -14.94 -21.64
N VAL A 518 21.88 -14.79 -22.05
CA VAL A 518 23.01 -14.50 -21.16
C VAL A 518 22.85 -13.11 -20.56
N PRO A 519 22.77 -12.96 -19.22
CA PRO A 519 22.81 -11.66 -18.59
C PRO A 519 24.26 -11.22 -18.36
N LEU A 520 24.60 -10.02 -18.82
CA LEU A 520 25.81 -9.30 -18.44
C LEU A 520 25.49 -8.42 -17.24
N THR A 521 26.00 -8.78 -16.06
CA THR A 521 25.73 -8.08 -14.80
C THR A 521 27.00 -7.48 -14.22
N SER A 522 26.88 -6.42 -13.43
CA SER A 522 27.95 -6.06 -12.49
C SER A 522 28.06 -7.11 -11.37
N ASP A 523 29.16 -7.07 -10.61
CA ASP A 523 29.36 -7.86 -9.39
C ASP A 523 28.74 -7.24 -8.12
N ALA A 524 27.83 -6.29 -8.29
CA ALA A 524 27.20 -5.54 -7.20
C ALA A 524 26.10 -6.31 -6.48
N ALA A 525 26.08 -6.19 -5.14
CA ALA A 525 24.98 -6.58 -4.27
C ALA A 525 24.43 -8.01 -4.58
N SER A 526 23.16 -8.12 -4.93
CA SER A 526 22.47 -9.38 -5.21
C SER A 526 22.65 -9.92 -6.63
N LEU A 527 23.23 -9.15 -7.56
CA LEU A 527 23.30 -9.54 -8.97
C LEU A 527 24.07 -10.84 -9.22
N PRO A 528 25.20 -11.12 -8.53
CA PRO A 528 25.86 -12.42 -8.62
C PRO A 528 24.96 -13.58 -8.19
N GLU A 529 24.09 -13.38 -7.21
CA GLU A 529 23.15 -14.41 -6.74
C GLU A 529 22.02 -14.64 -7.75
N ALA A 530 21.48 -13.57 -8.33
CA ALA A 530 20.41 -13.67 -9.34
C ALA A 530 20.89 -14.25 -10.67
N GLY A 531 22.13 -13.96 -11.05
CA GLY A 531 22.76 -14.46 -12.27
C GLY A 531 23.36 -15.86 -12.15
N GLY A 532 23.79 -16.23 -10.94
CA GLY A 532 24.49 -17.50 -10.67
C GLY A 532 25.66 -17.75 -11.61
N ASP A 533 25.93 -19.02 -11.91
CA ASP A 533 26.99 -19.44 -12.84
C ASP A 533 26.64 -19.24 -14.33
N PHE A 534 25.51 -18.59 -14.61
CA PHE A 534 24.97 -18.36 -15.95
C PHE A 534 25.27 -16.96 -16.48
N ALA A 535 25.42 -15.99 -15.57
CA ALA A 535 25.76 -14.63 -15.93
C ALA A 535 27.22 -14.48 -16.36
N VAL A 536 27.48 -13.46 -17.18
CA VAL A 536 28.82 -12.89 -17.32
C VAL A 536 28.89 -11.69 -16.40
N THR A 537 29.86 -11.68 -15.50
CA THR A 537 30.02 -10.62 -14.50
C THR A 537 31.18 -9.70 -14.84
N PHE A 538 31.04 -8.41 -14.55
CA PHE A 538 32.12 -7.44 -14.62
C PHE A 538 32.22 -6.62 -13.32
N GLU A 539 33.37 -6.01 -13.07
CA GLU A 539 33.63 -5.21 -11.88
C GLU A 539 32.74 -3.95 -11.85
N THR A 540 31.98 -3.78 -10.77
CA THR A 540 31.06 -2.65 -10.56
C THR A 540 31.78 -1.32 -10.64
N GLY A 541 31.19 -0.34 -11.34
CA GLY A 541 31.78 1.00 -11.51
C GLY A 541 32.97 1.04 -12.48
N CYS A 542 33.39 -0.09 -13.06
CA CYS A 542 34.56 -0.16 -13.94
C CYS A 542 34.16 -0.17 -15.42
N THR A 543 33.97 1.02 -16.01
CA THR A 543 33.60 1.17 -17.44
C THR A 543 34.53 0.42 -18.41
N PRO A 544 35.87 0.37 -18.22
CA PRO A 544 36.74 -0.44 -19.08
C PRO A 544 36.40 -1.93 -19.07
N ARG A 545 36.13 -2.51 -17.89
CA ARG A 545 35.74 -3.93 -17.76
C ARG A 545 34.36 -4.21 -18.36
N LEU A 546 33.42 -3.27 -18.21
CA LEU A 546 32.14 -3.32 -18.91
C LEU A 546 32.34 -3.37 -20.43
N ILE A 547 33.21 -2.51 -20.98
CA ILE A 547 33.48 -2.49 -22.43
C ILE A 547 34.12 -3.81 -22.88
N GLU A 548 35.09 -4.35 -22.15
CA GLU A 548 35.72 -5.65 -22.47
C GLU A 548 34.67 -6.77 -22.53
N ALA A 549 33.81 -6.87 -21.50
CA ALA A 549 32.76 -7.89 -21.46
C ALA A 549 31.72 -7.71 -22.58
N LEU A 550 31.35 -6.46 -22.89
CA LEU A 550 30.49 -6.14 -24.03
C LEU A 550 31.14 -6.54 -25.36
N GLU A 551 32.43 -6.25 -25.57
CA GLU A 551 33.14 -6.63 -26.80
C GLU A 551 33.13 -8.16 -26.98
N THR A 552 33.39 -8.92 -25.91
CA THR A 552 33.30 -10.38 -25.94
C THR A 552 31.89 -10.86 -26.29
N LEU A 553 30.86 -10.40 -25.57
CA LEU A 553 29.49 -10.87 -25.81
C LEU A 553 28.89 -10.40 -27.14
N ILE A 554 29.32 -9.25 -27.68
CA ILE A 554 28.85 -8.75 -28.97
C ILE A 554 29.54 -9.49 -30.12
N PHE A 555 30.87 -9.58 -30.10
CA PHE A 555 31.66 -10.00 -31.25
C PHE A 555 32.10 -11.46 -31.23
N ASP A 556 32.18 -12.12 -30.06
CA ASP A 556 32.44 -13.55 -29.95
C ASP A 556 31.13 -14.34 -29.86
N LYS A 557 30.60 -14.70 -31.04
CA LYS A 557 29.37 -15.49 -31.15
C LYS A 557 29.52 -16.89 -30.53
N VAL A 558 30.72 -17.49 -30.60
CA VAL A 558 30.95 -18.84 -30.08
C VAL A 558 30.82 -18.83 -28.57
N PHE A 559 31.53 -17.92 -27.92
CA PHE A 559 31.45 -17.73 -26.47
C PHE A 559 30.01 -17.49 -26.00
N ARG A 560 29.27 -16.58 -26.68
CA ARG A 560 27.88 -16.30 -26.32
C ARG A 560 26.99 -17.53 -26.47
N THR A 561 27.09 -18.25 -27.58
CA THR A 561 26.26 -19.45 -27.83
C THR A 561 26.57 -20.59 -26.86
N GLU A 562 27.83 -20.79 -26.46
CA GLU A 562 28.19 -21.76 -25.41
C GLU A 562 27.51 -21.43 -24.07
N ARG A 563 27.43 -20.16 -23.71
CA ARG A 563 26.72 -19.71 -22.50
C ARG A 563 25.20 -19.88 -22.61
N GLU A 564 24.61 -19.55 -23.77
CA GLU A 564 23.18 -19.78 -24.04
C GLU A 564 22.82 -21.28 -23.95
N LEU A 565 23.69 -22.16 -24.46
CA LEU A 565 23.52 -23.62 -24.36
C LEU A 565 23.57 -24.10 -22.90
N LYS A 566 24.55 -23.62 -22.12
CA LYS A 566 24.63 -23.92 -20.69
C LYS A 566 23.34 -23.52 -19.96
N ILE A 567 22.80 -22.33 -20.25
CA ILE A 567 21.52 -21.87 -19.67
C ILE A 567 20.39 -22.83 -20.04
N ALA A 568 20.25 -23.19 -21.32
CA ALA A 568 19.21 -24.11 -21.76
C ALA A 568 19.32 -25.49 -21.08
N GLU A 569 20.54 -26.00 -20.91
CA GLU A 569 20.81 -27.33 -20.35
C GLU A 569 20.62 -27.37 -18.82
N GLU A 570 21.09 -26.36 -18.09
CA GLU A 570 21.25 -26.42 -16.63
C GLU A 570 20.31 -25.47 -15.85
N PHE A 571 19.90 -24.33 -16.41
CA PHE A 571 19.06 -23.38 -15.67
C PHE A 571 17.63 -23.89 -15.51
N ARG A 572 17.14 -23.94 -14.27
CA ARG A 572 15.77 -24.34 -13.93
C ARG A 572 15.17 -23.30 -12.98
N PRO A 573 14.33 -22.37 -13.47
CA PRO A 573 13.69 -21.40 -12.60
C PRO A 573 12.68 -22.10 -11.68
N ARG A 574 12.46 -21.53 -10.49
CA ARG A 574 11.45 -22.03 -9.55
C ARG A 574 10.07 -21.55 -9.94
N ALA A 575 9.02 -22.29 -9.61
CA ALA A 575 7.67 -21.74 -9.70
C ALA A 575 7.40 -20.78 -8.54
N TRP A 576 6.42 -19.88 -8.70
CA TRP A 576 5.94 -19.05 -7.58
C TRP A 576 5.40 -19.89 -6.42
N SER A 577 4.90 -21.10 -6.69
CA SER A 577 4.52 -22.06 -5.65
C SER A 577 5.71 -22.48 -4.81
N ASP A 578 6.86 -22.78 -5.42
CA ASP A 578 8.05 -23.20 -4.69
C ASP A 578 8.58 -22.10 -3.77
N ILE A 579 8.42 -20.83 -4.17
CA ILE A 579 8.76 -19.67 -3.34
C ILE A 579 7.80 -19.56 -2.14
N ALA A 580 6.49 -19.72 -2.38
CA ALA A 580 5.49 -19.69 -1.32
C ALA A 580 5.68 -20.84 -0.32
N ASP A 581 5.94 -22.04 -0.83
CA ASP A 581 6.22 -23.23 -0.02
C ASP A 581 7.49 -23.04 0.82
N GLN A 582 8.57 -22.50 0.23
CA GLN A 582 9.79 -22.16 0.98
C GLN A 582 9.52 -21.17 2.13
N MET A 583 8.75 -20.10 1.87
CA MET A 583 8.39 -19.15 2.94
C MET A 583 7.61 -19.84 4.05
N ALA A 584 6.67 -20.70 3.69
CA ALA A 584 5.83 -21.40 4.64
C ALA A 584 6.63 -22.43 5.47
N ASP A 585 7.58 -23.13 4.85
CA ASP A 585 8.52 -24.04 5.52
C ASP A 585 9.35 -23.30 6.58
N HIS A 586 9.88 -22.11 6.26
CA HIS A 586 10.57 -21.27 7.25
C HIS A 586 9.64 -20.86 8.39
N VAL A 587 8.40 -20.50 8.09
CA VAL A 587 7.40 -20.18 9.12
C VAL A 587 7.08 -21.39 10.00
N ALA A 588 6.97 -22.59 9.42
CA ALA A 588 6.76 -23.83 10.16
C ALA A 588 7.95 -24.14 11.09
N GLU A 589 9.18 -23.95 10.62
CA GLU A 589 10.39 -24.09 11.42
C GLU A 589 10.41 -23.09 12.60
N TRP A 590 10.01 -21.85 12.33
CA TRP A 590 9.90 -20.81 13.33
C TRP A 590 8.72 -20.98 14.29
N ALA A 591 7.68 -21.73 13.91
CA ALA A 591 6.51 -21.94 14.75
C ALA A 591 6.87 -22.64 16.07
N GLY A 592 7.86 -23.55 16.04
CA GLY A 592 8.42 -24.21 17.22
C GLY A 592 9.40 -23.35 18.02
N ARG A 593 9.77 -22.16 17.52
CA ARG A 593 10.63 -21.21 18.22
C ARG A 593 9.76 -20.20 19.00
N CYS A 594 10.19 -19.88 20.22
CA CYS A 594 9.58 -18.85 21.05
C CYS A 594 10.52 -17.65 21.16
N PRO A 595 10.67 -16.81 20.11
CA PRO A 595 11.30 -15.52 20.31
C PRO A 595 10.30 -14.65 21.09
N GLU A 596 10.34 -14.70 22.42
CA GLU A 596 9.69 -13.66 23.23
C GLU A 596 10.47 -12.35 23.06
N LYS A 597 10.37 -11.72 21.89
CA LYS A 597 10.83 -10.34 21.69
C LYS A 597 9.73 -9.37 22.12
N ASN A 598 9.48 -9.32 23.44
CA ASN A 598 8.94 -8.12 24.06
C ASN A 598 10.11 -7.23 24.49
N ILE A 599 10.96 -6.85 23.53
CA ILE A 599 12.11 -5.99 23.83
C ILE A 599 11.59 -4.59 24.05
N ARG A 600 11.32 -4.25 25.32
CA ARG A 600 11.10 -2.87 25.75
C ARG A 600 12.45 -2.30 26.14
N PHE A 601 12.87 -1.24 25.45
CA PHE A 601 14.12 -0.58 25.77
C PHE A 601 13.90 0.39 26.93
N PRO A 602 14.62 0.25 28.05
CA PRO A 602 14.47 1.17 29.16
C PRO A 602 14.90 2.57 28.74
N ALA A 603 14.15 3.58 29.16
CA ALA A 603 14.52 4.97 28.94
C ALA A 603 15.85 5.26 29.63
N ARG A 604 16.76 5.92 28.91
CA ARG A 604 18.01 6.44 29.46
C ARG A 604 17.71 7.57 30.45
N LEU A 605 18.14 7.39 31.70
CA LEU A 605 18.10 8.43 32.72
C LEU A 605 19.11 9.54 32.41
N GLY A 606 18.76 10.78 32.77
CA GLY A 606 19.56 11.98 32.48
C GLY A 606 19.50 12.42 31.02
N ALA A 607 18.53 11.93 30.24
CA ALA A 607 18.40 12.23 28.81
C ALA A 607 16.99 12.70 28.43
N TYR A 608 16.91 13.49 27.36
CA TYR A 608 15.68 13.90 26.71
C TYR A 608 15.27 12.89 25.64
N HIS A 609 13.99 12.54 25.58
CA HIS A 609 13.39 11.59 24.65
C HIS A 609 12.38 12.34 23.78
N PRO A 610 12.79 12.88 22.62
CA PRO A 610 11.91 13.64 21.73
C PRO A 610 10.94 12.70 20.99
N ILE A 611 9.63 12.97 21.07
CA ILE A 611 8.61 12.22 20.33
C ILE A 611 8.31 12.96 19.03
N VAL A 612 9.28 12.92 18.13
CA VAL A 612 9.30 13.63 16.85
C VAL A 612 9.51 12.64 15.72
N ARG A 613 9.13 13.04 14.50
CA ARG A 613 9.49 12.31 13.28
C ARG A 613 11.00 12.31 13.13
N ASN A 614 11.57 11.15 12.81
CA ASN A 614 12.97 11.05 12.48
C ASN A 614 13.21 11.65 11.07
N LEU A 615 14.07 12.67 11.01
CA LEU A 615 14.40 13.40 9.78
C LEU A 615 15.84 13.17 9.32
N GLU A 616 16.48 12.13 9.85
CA GLU A 616 17.86 11.80 9.55
C GLU A 616 17.98 11.03 8.23
N THR A 617 19.11 11.21 7.55
CA THR A 617 19.39 10.54 6.27
C THR A 617 20.51 9.50 6.37
N ARG A 618 20.92 9.16 7.59
CA ARG A 618 21.93 8.14 7.88
C ARG A 618 21.70 7.54 9.25
N VAL A 619 22.27 6.37 9.49
CA VAL A 619 22.24 5.65 10.76
C VAL A 619 23.57 5.77 11.50
N TRP A 620 23.55 5.63 12.82
CA TRP A 620 24.75 5.64 13.68
C TRP A 620 24.61 4.68 14.87
N PRO A 621 25.73 4.30 15.52
CA PRO A 621 25.76 3.52 16.76
C PRO A 621 24.71 3.93 17.80
N GLY A 622 23.74 3.04 18.05
CA GLY A 622 22.73 3.21 19.10
C GLY A 622 21.56 4.14 18.73
N MET A 623 21.43 4.54 17.47
CA MET A 623 20.30 5.34 16.99
C MET A 623 18.97 4.63 17.23
N ARG A 624 18.01 5.33 17.86
CA ARG A 624 16.68 4.81 18.23
C ARG A 624 15.63 5.89 18.13
N SER A 625 14.36 5.48 18.09
CA SER A 625 13.21 6.39 18.09
C SER A 625 12.42 6.31 19.40
N ALA A 626 12.11 7.46 20.00
CA ALA A 626 11.25 7.53 21.18
C ALA A 626 9.78 7.23 20.83
N GLU A 627 9.44 7.05 19.54
CA GLU A 627 8.14 6.51 19.13
C GLU A 627 7.85 5.11 19.71
N ALA A 628 8.89 4.38 20.11
CA ALA A 628 8.76 3.13 20.84
C ALA A 628 7.91 3.26 22.13
N PHE A 629 7.92 4.44 22.77
CA PHE A 629 7.19 4.68 24.01
C PHE A 629 5.71 5.03 23.80
N ARG A 630 5.27 5.34 22.57
CA ARG A 630 3.84 5.59 22.30
C ARG A 630 3.06 4.28 22.45
N ALA A 631 1.88 4.34 23.06
CA ALA A 631 1.01 3.19 23.27
C ALA A 631 -0.47 3.55 22.99
N GLY A 632 -1.25 2.54 22.59
CA GLY A 632 -2.67 2.67 22.25
C GLY A 632 -2.93 3.44 20.95
N GLY A 633 -4.20 3.55 20.54
CA GLY A 633 -4.60 4.28 19.32
C GLY A 633 -4.86 5.77 19.54
N GLY A 634 -4.18 6.38 20.50
CA GLY A 634 -4.44 7.75 20.97
C GLY A 634 -3.60 8.84 20.30
N TRP A 635 -2.75 8.46 19.34
CA TRP A 635 -1.74 9.34 18.75
C TRP A 635 -1.90 9.48 17.25
N TRP A 636 -1.70 10.68 16.73
CA TRP A 636 -1.40 10.87 15.31
C TRP A 636 0.06 10.50 15.02
N GLY A 637 0.45 10.43 13.74
CA GLY A 637 1.86 10.36 13.35
C GLY A 637 2.63 11.58 13.90
N PRO A 638 3.90 11.41 14.31
CA PRO A 638 4.69 12.51 14.85
C PRO A 638 5.12 13.50 13.75
N ASP A 639 5.27 14.75 14.15
CA ASP A 639 5.77 15.87 13.36
C ASP A 639 7.23 16.21 13.75
N ALA A 640 7.81 17.23 13.11
CA ALA A 640 9.18 17.66 13.41
C ALA A 640 9.38 18.27 14.81
N TRP A 641 8.30 18.69 15.49
CA TRP A 641 8.35 19.36 16.80
C TRP A 641 7.83 18.47 17.95
N GLY A 642 7.03 17.45 17.64
CA GLY A 642 6.32 16.64 18.63
C GLY A 642 5.25 15.77 17.98
N CYS A 643 4.29 15.30 18.78
CA CYS A 643 3.20 14.45 18.34
C CYS A 643 1.87 14.91 18.94
N TRP A 644 0.86 15.06 18.08
CA TRP A 644 -0.50 15.35 18.51
C TRP A 644 -1.20 14.10 19.04
N SER A 645 -1.91 14.24 20.16
CA SER A 645 -2.91 13.25 20.55
C SER A 645 -4.19 13.40 19.74
N LYS A 646 -4.90 12.29 19.58
CA LYS A 646 -6.28 12.22 19.08
C LYS A 646 -7.26 12.70 20.16
N PRO A 647 -8.55 12.94 19.85
CA PRO A 647 -9.55 13.39 20.82
C PRO A 647 -9.66 12.54 22.10
N GLN A 648 -9.43 11.22 22.00
CA GLN A 648 -9.42 10.31 23.14
C GLN A 648 -8.22 10.47 24.09
N GLY A 649 -7.21 11.27 23.72
CA GLY A 649 -5.95 11.41 24.45
C GLY A 649 -4.91 10.35 24.08
N GLY A 650 -3.66 10.61 24.46
CA GLY A 650 -2.50 9.76 24.17
C GLY A 650 -1.98 9.02 25.40
N ARG A 651 -1.35 7.85 25.19
CA ARG A 651 -0.69 7.07 26.24
C ARG A 651 0.78 6.81 25.93
N LEU A 652 1.64 6.91 26.93
CA LEU A 652 3.02 6.42 26.87
C LEU A 652 3.21 5.23 27.80
N GLU A 653 4.06 4.30 27.39
CA GLU A 653 4.59 3.22 28.21
C GLU A 653 6.11 3.30 28.21
N ILE A 654 6.67 3.88 29.27
CA ILE A 654 8.11 4.13 29.38
C ILE A 654 8.71 3.04 30.28
N ALA A 655 9.46 2.12 29.69
CA ALA A 655 10.21 1.13 30.46
C ALA A 655 11.34 1.82 31.24
N LEU A 656 11.60 1.38 32.46
CA LEU A 656 12.60 1.94 33.36
C LEU A 656 13.79 0.98 33.53
N PRO A 657 15.02 1.49 33.74
CA PRO A 657 16.16 0.64 34.09
C PRO A 657 15.93 -0.15 35.38
N VAL A 658 16.46 -1.37 35.46
CA VAL A 658 16.42 -2.19 36.68
C VAL A 658 17.10 -1.45 37.84
N GLY A 659 16.48 -1.50 39.02
CA GLY A 659 17.02 -0.82 40.21
C GLY A 659 16.79 0.70 40.22
N SER A 660 15.94 1.22 39.33
CA SER A 660 15.49 2.62 39.42
C SER A 660 14.92 2.91 40.81
N GLY A 661 15.43 3.96 41.46
CA GLY A 661 14.86 4.55 42.67
C GLY A 661 13.81 5.62 42.33
N PRO A 662 13.43 6.49 43.28
CA PRO A 662 12.56 7.63 42.99
C PRO A 662 13.08 8.45 41.80
N LEU A 663 12.20 8.80 40.86
CA LEU A 663 12.56 9.49 39.62
C LEU A 663 11.88 10.86 39.53
N ARG A 664 12.47 11.74 38.71
CA ARG A 664 11.88 13.01 38.29
C ARG A 664 11.63 12.98 36.79
N LEU A 665 10.35 13.09 36.41
CA LEU A 665 9.87 13.17 35.03
C LEU A 665 9.54 14.63 34.68
N TYR A 666 9.92 15.04 33.48
CA TYR A 666 9.50 16.31 32.87
C TYR A 666 8.84 16.03 31.52
N LEU A 667 7.59 16.45 31.34
CA LEU A 667 6.85 16.31 30.08
C LEU A 667 6.74 17.66 29.36
N ARG A 668 7.05 17.70 28.05
CA ARG A 668 6.91 18.90 27.21
C ARG A 668 5.56 18.89 26.50
N LEU A 669 4.58 19.63 27.01
CA LEU A 669 3.26 19.73 26.38
C LEU A 669 3.13 20.95 25.47
N TYR A 670 2.27 20.82 24.47
CA TYR A 670 1.88 21.88 23.54
C TYR A 670 0.37 22.06 23.52
N GLY A 671 -0.06 23.31 23.64
CA GLY A 671 -1.46 23.73 23.51
C GLY A 671 -1.91 23.75 22.05
N LEU A 672 -3.23 23.75 21.86
CA LEU A 672 -3.88 23.85 20.56
C LEU A 672 -3.46 25.14 19.81
N PRO A 673 -3.40 25.15 18.47
CA PRO A 673 -2.94 26.32 17.71
C PRO A 673 -3.67 27.63 17.99
N THR A 674 -5.01 27.62 18.02
CA THR A 674 -5.80 28.88 18.05
C THR A 674 -6.56 29.12 19.35
N ARG A 675 -6.67 28.11 20.21
CA ARG A 675 -7.43 28.22 21.45
C ARG A 675 -6.74 27.62 22.67
N ALA A 676 -7.10 28.13 23.83
CA ALA A 676 -6.69 27.51 25.09
C ALA A 676 -7.41 26.17 25.29
N SER A 677 -6.76 25.23 25.96
CA SER A 677 -7.29 23.90 26.23
C SER A 677 -6.90 23.43 27.63
N ASP A 678 -7.86 22.87 28.35
CA ASP A 678 -7.59 22.15 29.58
C ASP A 678 -6.88 20.83 29.27
N TYR A 679 -5.82 20.54 30.02
CA TYR A 679 -5.11 19.27 29.96
C TYR A 679 -5.20 18.53 31.28
N GLU A 680 -5.14 17.21 31.20
CA GLU A 680 -4.98 16.30 32.32
C GLU A 680 -3.86 15.29 31.99
N VAL A 681 -2.91 15.13 32.91
CA VAL A 681 -1.85 14.13 32.85
C VAL A 681 -1.91 13.25 34.08
N ARG A 682 -2.01 11.94 33.87
CA ARG A 682 -1.91 10.91 34.90
C ARG A 682 -0.65 10.10 34.67
N VAL A 683 0.11 9.84 35.73
CA VAL A 683 1.32 9.02 35.68
C VAL A 683 1.23 7.96 36.77
N SER A 684 1.46 6.69 36.43
CA SER A 684 1.54 5.62 37.43
C SER A 684 2.65 5.90 38.44
N GLY A 685 2.38 5.73 39.73
CA GLY A 685 3.36 6.01 40.79
C GLY A 685 3.57 7.49 41.10
N ALA A 686 2.78 8.40 40.54
CA ALA A 686 2.71 9.79 40.97
C ALA A 686 1.55 10.01 41.96
N ASP A 687 1.78 10.79 43.01
CA ASP A 687 0.77 11.06 44.06
C ASP A 687 -0.39 11.96 43.61
N ARG A 688 -0.25 12.65 42.46
CA ARG A 688 -1.21 13.64 42.00
C ARG A 688 -1.43 13.58 40.49
N VAL A 689 -2.68 13.80 40.08
CA VAL A 689 -3.04 14.11 38.70
C VAL A 689 -2.63 15.55 38.41
N MET A 690 -1.95 15.79 37.29
CA MET A 690 -1.58 17.14 36.87
C MET A 690 -2.61 17.67 35.90
N ALA A 691 -3.28 18.76 36.27
CA ALA A 691 -4.26 19.43 35.41
C ALA A 691 -3.99 20.93 35.34
N GLY A 692 -4.45 21.57 34.27
CA GLY A 692 -4.38 23.01 34.10
C GLY A 692 -4.77 23.43 32.69
N VAL A 693 -4.57 24.71 32.39
CA VAL A 693 -4.86 25.30 31.07
C VAL A 693 -3.56 25.47 30.30
N LEU A 694 -3.52 25.04 29.04
CA LEU A 694 -2.53 25.44 28.05
C LEU A 694 -3.12 26.57 27.21
N ALA A 695 -2.45 27.71 27.13
CA ALA A 695 -2.84 28.78 26.22
C ALA A 695 -2.60 28.37 24.75
N ALA A 696 -3.25 29.07 23.82
CA ALA A 696 -3.10 28.83 22.38
C ALA A 696 -1.62 28.90 21.96
N GLY A 697 -1.13 27.87 21.27
CA GLY A 697 0.25 27.74 20.81
C GLY A 697 1.30 27.65 21.92
N ALA A 698 0.91 27.59 23.19
CA ALA A 698 1.85 27.62 24.30
C ALA A 698 2.56 26.26 24.47
N CYS A 699 3.85 26.32 24.81
CA CYS A 699 4.62 25.17 25.26
C CYS A 699 4.80 25.22 26.79
N LYS A 700 4.62 24.09 27.47
CA LYS A 700 4.77 24.00 28.93
C LYS A 700 5.49 22.73 29.35
N TRP A 701 6.46 22.88 30.24
CA TRP A 701 7.10 21.75 30.91
C TRP A 701 6.37 21.39 32.20
N LEU A 702 6.02 20.12 32.38
CA LEU A 702 5.36 19.58 33.56
C LEU A 702 6.31 18.68 34.34
N PRO A 703 6.81 19.13 35.51
CA PRO A 703 7.66 18.31 36.36
C PRO A 703 6.82 17.43 37.31
N MET A 704 7.23 16.19 37.51
CA MET A 704 6.54 15.21 38.36
C MET A 704 7.56 14.33 39.10
N ASP A 705 7.36 14.12 40.39
CA ASP A 705 8.03 13.05 41.13
C ASP A 705 7.26 11.76 40.91
N VAL A 706 7.97 10.70 40.54
CA VAL A 706 7.36 9.40 40.23
C VAL A 706 8.13 8.30 40.94
N ALA A 707 7.40 7.41 41.61
CA ALA A 707 7.95 6.18 42.16
C ALA A 707 7.88 5.08 41.09
N PRO A 708 8.96 4.32 40.85
CA PRO A 708 8.95 3.18 39.94
C PRO A 708 7.89 2.15 40.35
N ALA A 709 7.13 1.68 39.37
CA ALA A 709 6.18 0.58 39.56
C ALA A 709 6.91 -0.77 39.62
N ALA A 710 6.25 -1.80 40.14
CA ALA A 710 6.82 -3.14 40.29
C ALA A 710 7.17 -3.81 38.95
N ASP A 711 6.44 -3.47 37.88
CA ASP A 711 6.69 -3.91 36.51
C ASP A 711 7.76 -3.09 35.79
N LEU A 712 8.34 -2.08 36.46
CA LEU A 712 9.30 -1.12 35.91
C LEU A 712 8.77 -0.39 34.66
N ILE A 713 7.45 -0.19 34.56
CA ILE A 713 6.83 0.57 33.48
C ILE A 713 6.15 1.81 34.06
N LEU A 714 6.51 2.97 33.50
CA LEU A 714 5.82 4.21 33.77
C LEU A 714 4.71 4.43 32.74
N HIS A 715 3.46 4.28 33.16
CA HIS A 715 2.29 4.55 32.34
C HIS A 715 1.91 6.02 32.44
N VAL A 716 2.00 6.74 31.33
CA VAL A 716 1.59 8.15 31.24
C VAL A 716 0.34 8.24 30.38
N SER A 717 -0.72 8.85 30.89
CA SER A 717 -1.92 9.19 30.14
C SER A 717 -2.05 10.70 30.03
N LEU A 718 -2.23 11.19 28.81
CA LEU A 718 -2.36 12.60 28.48
C LEU A 718 -3.70 12.82 27.79
N ARG A 719 -4.51 13.76 28.27
CA ARG A 719 -5.81 14.09 27.68
C ARG A 719 -6.02 15.60 27.64
N GLY A 720 -6.46 16.12 26.50
CA GLY A 720 -7.03 17.47 26.41
C GLY A 720 -8.56 17.40 26.45
N GLN A 721 -9.22 18.42 27.00
CA GLN A 721 -10.68 18.50 27.01
C GLN A 721 -11.24 19.06 25.69
N GLU A 722 -10.43 19.86 24.99
CA GLU A 722 -10.78 20.43 23.69
C GLU A 722 -10.03 19.71 22.56
N THR A 723 -10.56 19.84 21.36
CA THR A 723 -9.95 19.35 20.12
C THR A 723 -9.79 20.50 19.11
N GLU A 724 -9.09 20.34 18.00
CA GLU A 724 -9.09 21.32 16.91
C GLU A 724 -8.95 20.58 15.59
N ASN A 725 -9.80 20.94 14.62
CA ASN A 725 -9.65 20.42 13.26
C ASN A 725 -8.61 21.27 12.52
N LEU A 726 -7.45 20.68 12.24
CA LEU A 726 -6.34 21.39 11.63
C LEU A 726 -6.64 21.87 10.20
N THR A 727 -7.65 21.29 9.54
CA THR A 727 -8.13 21.71 8.21
C THR A 727 -8.50 23.19 8.23
N ASN A 728 -9.10 23.65 9.33
CA ASN A 728 -9.59 25.03 9.47
C ASN A 728 -8.48 26.06 9.69
N VAL A 729 -7.29 25.62 10.10
CA VAL A 729 -6.16 26.52 10.44
C VAL A 729 -4.96 26.36 9.52
N THR A 730 -4.96 25.33 8.69
CA THR A 730 -3.92 25.06 7.69
C THR A 730 -4.41 25.25 6.26
N ASP A 731 -5.55 25.91 6.06
CA ASP A 731 -6.20 26.07 4.75
C ASP A 731 -6.38 24.73 4.01
N GLY A 732 -6.73 23.68 4.76
CA GLY A 732 -6.98 22.35 4.25
C GLY A 732 -5.74 21.45 4.04
N LEU A 733 -4.55 21.89 4.45
CA LEU A 733 -3.31 21.11 4.27
C LEU A 733 -3.16 19.96 5.27
N ASP A 734 -3.78 20.06 6.45
CA ASP A 734 -3.71 19.04 7.51
C ASP A 734 -5.12 18.59 7.92
N PRO A 735 -5.53 17.35 7.59
CA PRO A 735 -6.89 16.86 7.87
C PRO A 735 -7.08 16.38 9.30
N ARG A 736 -6.06 16.44 10.18
CA ARG A 736 -6.11 15.84 11.51
C ARG A 736 -7.03 16.64 12.45
N ILE A 737 -7.80 15.91 13.26
CA ILE A 737 -8.46 16.46 14.45
C ILE A 737 -7.60 16.15 15.67
N VAL A 738 -7.00 17.18 16.25
CA VAL A 738 -5.99 17.03 17.32
C VAL A 738 -6.53 17.45 18.67
N SER A 739 -5.92 16.98 19.75
CA SER A 739 -6.13 17.50 21.10
C SER A 739 -4.80 18.09 21.62
N VAL A 740 -4.29 17.64 22.75
CA VAL A 740 -3.02 18.12 23.33
C VAL A 740 -1.80 17.53 22.61
N GLY A 741 -0.76 18.35 22.42
CA GLY A 741 0.51 17.95 21.81
C GLY A 741 1.57 17.57 22.83
N LEU A 742 2.48 16.67 22.46
CA LEU A 742 3.60 16.21 23.27
C LEU A 742 4.91 16.31 22.47
N GLY A 743 5.86 17.12 22.92
CA GLY A 743 7.19 17.22 22.29
C GLY A 743 8.15 16.11 22.69
N GLY A 744 7.99 15.56 23.90
CA GLY A 744 8.88 14.55 24.45
C GLY A 744 8.91 14.58 25.97
N PHE A 745 9.85 13.82 26.55
CA PHE A 745 10.04 13.74 27.99
C PHE A 745 11.51 13.71 28.39
N PHE A 746 11.84 14.27 29.55
CA PHE A 746 13.14 14.10 30.21
C PHE A 746 12.94 13.32 31.50
N LEU A 747 13.81 12.35 31.78
CA LEU A 747 13.70 11.48 32.94
C LEU A 747 15.06 11.36 33.62
N CYS A 748 15.13 11.52 34.94
CA CYS A 748 16.35 11.35 35.74
C CYS A 748 16.02 10.81 37.13
N ALA A 749 17.05 10.40 37.89
CA ALA A 749 16.87 10.08 39.31
C ALA A 749 16.49 11.35 40.10
N ALA A 750 15.62 11.23 41.09
CA ALA A 750 15.10 12.38 41.82
C ALA A 750 16.17 13.17 42.57
N ASP A 751 17.22 12.47 43.02
CA ASP A 751 18.39 12.97 43.73
C ASP A 751 19.54 13.40 42.80
N ASP A 752 19.43 13.19 41.49
CA ASP A 752 20.41 13.66 40.50
C ASP A 752 20.25 15.15 40.23
N LEU A 753 20.79 15.97 41.13
CA LEU A 753 20.73 17.42 41.05
C LEU A 753 21.48 17.98 39.83
N VAL A 754 22.50 17.27 39.33
CA VAL A 754 23.29 17.70 38.17
C VAL A 754 22.45 17.55 36.90
N ALA A 755 21.90 16.37 36.63
CA ALA A 755 21.04 16.15 35.47
C ALA A 755 19.83 17.09 35.48
N ARG A 756 19.25 17.37 36.66
CA ARG A 756 18.15 18.33 36.81
C ARG A 756 18.58 19.76 36.47
N ALA A 757 19.73 20.22 36.98
CA ALA A 757 20.25 21.54 36.68
C ALA A 757 20.55 21.70 35.17
N THR A 758 21.24 20.71 34.59
CA THR A 758 21.55 20.66 33.15
C THR A 758 20.28 20.70 32.30
N PHE A 759 19.26 19.93 32.65
CA PHE A 759 17.97 19.98 31.96
C PHE A 759 17.29 21.34 32.06
N LEU A 760 17.24 21.93 33.25
CA LEU A 760 16.60 23.24 33.43
C LEU A 760 17.32 24.35 32.66
N GLU A 761 18.65 24.32 32.61
CA GLU A 761 19.45 25.23 31.79
C GLU A 761 19.12 25.04 30.30
N ALA A 762 19.22 23.80 29.79
CA ALA A 762 18.93 23.50 28.39
C ALA A 762 17.49 23.88 28.00
N ALA A 763 16.50 23.59 28.85
CA ALA A 763 15.10 23.94 28.60
C ALA A 763 14.87 25.45 28.60
N THR A 764 15.59 26.21 29.44
CA THR A 764 15.49 27.68 29.50
C THR A 764 16.16 28.33 28.28
N LEU A 765 17.26 27.77 27.80
CA LEU A 765 18.00 28.25 26.63
C LEU A 765 17.42 27.77 25.28
N GLY A 766 16.42 26.88 25.29
CA GLY A 766 15.87 26.27 24.07
C GLY A 766 16.85 25.31 23.39
N GLN A 767 17.65 24.61 24.19
CA GLN A 767 18.72 23.68 23.78
C GLN A 767 18.47 22.26 24.29
N VAL A 768 17.22 21.89 24.59
CA VAL A 768 16.91 20.57 25.16
C VAL A 768 17.28 19.43 24.22
N GLU A 769 17.30 19.70 22.92
CA GLU A 769 17.69 18.79 21.86
C GLU A 769 19.16 18.36 22.01
N ASP A 770 20.01 19.17 22.67
CA ASP A 770 21.39 18.80 22.97
C ASP A 770 21.49 17.63 23.98
N LEU A 771 20.44 17.41 24.76
CA LEU A 771 20.31 16.32 25.73
C LEU A 771 19.61 15.08 25.14
N SER A 772 19.31 15.06 23.84
CA SER A 772 18.56 13.97 23.23
C SER A 772 19.29 12.63 23.35
N PHE A 773 18.58 11.61 23.82
CA PHE A 773 19.13 10.27 24.06
C PHE A 773 19.70 9.63 22.78
N ASN A 774 19.13 9.97 21.64
CA ASN A 774 19.41 9.39 20.35
C ASN A 774 20.32 10.27 19.49
N ARG A 775 20.85 11.40 20.00
CA ARG A 775 21.76 12.26 19.24
C ARG A 775 23.05 11.52 18.89
N GLU A 776 23.51 11.68 17.66
CA GLU A 776 24.82 11.21 17.25
C GLU A 776 25.94 11.91 18.05
N GLN A 777 26.83 11.11 18.64
CA GLN A 777 28.02 11.65 19.29
C GLN A 777 29.08 11.92 18.22
N ILE A 778 29.18 13.16 17.78
CA ILE A 778 30.28 13.60 16.92
C ILE A 778 31.52 13.71 17.82
N ALA A 779 32.47 12.79 17.67
CA ALA A 779 33.79 12.94 18.28
C ALA A 779 34.46 14.16 17.61
N TYR A 780 34.65 15.23 18.38
CA TYR A 780 35.39 16.43 17.95
C TYR A 780 36.90 16.24 18.05
#